data_AF-A0A212LPI0-F1
#
_entry.id   AF-A0A212LPI0-F1
#
_cell.length_a   1.000
_cell.length_b   1.000
_cell.length_c   1.000
_cell.angle_alpha   90.00
_cell.angle_beta   90.00
_cell.angle_gamma   90.00
#
_symmetry.space_group_name_H-M   'P 1'
#
loop_
_entity.id
_entity.type
_entity.pdbx_description
1 polymer ?
#
loop_
_entity_poly.entity_id
_entity_poly.type
_entity_poly.pdbx_seq_one_letter_code
_entity_poly.pdbx_strand_id
1 'polypeptide(L)'
;MRKEHVEYIKDLPINIALATIIEYPIHWKDCIQILFVLKGTIEVSIDNETFPLEEKELEIINANEVYSIRSQDPANIVLILSIDPGFFEKYYTDAREVFFYTNSAAEENAQEEEKYYELRKYISILLYEAVAKIDDYEDKIEEYLLKMMYHLLNHFHYLFYEGEGLEDDDEQLERYHRIVKYLSNNYMNKVSLQELAHKEYLSSQYLSYKIKNTLGYGFNEYLNQIRVEESTKLLLSTDKNISEISEDVGFSHVRYYNKHFKIHYNCTPMQYRKKYKVSDKELENMAQLTYFDSNAAIPYLTHYLEDYDRYNYDNRIIKIDIDLDRDCIDEYKQPDLIDLGDSYLLLEEENRRILEEIQREIKFSHGLVNGLFSEDMDIFRDTNHKFINWTRVETILDFLKTLDLIPIINTEEVEQYIIDDFTHYFSNIYEEDDIEEWLNTKAEDFKPYFPPNRLSAMQDTILMVPYILYNYIHLKNRVVLHMTDEISKDIILYNDTFFGGAGIFTSNCLKKPSYYAYMLLSLLGNEVIAKDDGYIVTKSEYGYQIMLFNPTEIAEDVLYGNKPADKMKERKVSLNILNMKHDFQVTKYTLDRGFGSVYDKWLALNKPERLDNDNWELLKEYVHPDISFYYGKNSIVYHTVATIKPYGAVLFLLNNVLN
;
A
#
# COMPACT_ATOMS: atom_id res chain seq x y z
N MET A 1 16.08 -38.63 -15.06
CA MET A 1 16.74 -37.31 -15.11
C MET A 1 16.33 -36.57 -13.84
N ARG A 2 16.94 -35.42 -13.49
CA ARG A 2 16.43 -34.60 -12.37
C ARG A 2 16.65 -33.08 -12.56
N LYS A 3 17.24 -32.69 -13.69
CA LYS A 3 17.27 -31.33 -14.23
C LYS A 3 15.99 -31.14 -15.05
N GLU A 4 15.19 -30.15 -14.70
CA GLU A 4 14.05 -29.73 -15.52
C GLU A 4 14.50 -28.68 -16.54
N HIS A 5 13.85 -28.69 -17.71
CA HIS A 5 14.09 -27.71 -18.75
C HIS A 5 13.02 -26.62 -18.68
N VAL A 6 13.44 -25.37 -18.83
CA VAL A 6 12.54 -24.22 -18.95
C VAL A 6 12.27 -23.96 -20.43
N GLU A 7 11.00 -23.89 -20.80
CA GLU A 7 10.58 -23.42 -22.11
C GLU A 7 10.36 -21.91 -22.05
N TYR A 8 11.32 -21.15 -22.57
CA TYR A 8 11.20 -19.69 -22.63
C TYR A 8 10.14 -19.24 -23.65
N ILE A 9 9.57 -18.06 -23.41
CA ILE A 9 8.70 -17.41 -24.39
C ILE A 9 9.51 -17.22 -25.68
N LYS A 10 8.88 -17.48 -26.82
CA LYS A 10 9.55 -17.40 -28.13
C LYS A 10 10.26 -16.03 -28.27
N ASP A 11 11.54 -16.08 -28.65
CA ASP A 11 12.40 -14.92 -28.87
C ASP A 11 12.72 -14.08 -27.61
N LEU A 12 12.33 -14.55 -26.41
CA LEU A 12 12.57 -13.86 -25.14
C LEU A 12 13.32 -14.74 -24.14
N PRO A 13 14.19 -14.16 -23.29
CA PRO A 13 14.96 -14.90 -22.30
C PRO A 13 14.20 -15.19 -21.00
N ILE A 14 12.86 -15.17 -21.01
CA ILE A 14 12.03 -15.36 -19.82
C ILE A 14 10.86 -16.31 -20.06
N ASN A 15 10.40 -16.94 -18.98
CA ASN A 15 9.11 -17.62 -18.89
C ASN A 15 8.39 -17.13 -17.64
N ILE A 16 7.06 -16.96 -17.73
CA ILE A 16 6.24 -16.55 -16.59
C ILE A 16 5.05 -17.50 -16.46
N ALA A 17 4.98 -18.21 -15.35
CA ALA A 17 3.91 -19.15 -15.04
C ALA A 17 3.17 -18.74 -13.77
N LEU A 18 1.88 -19.05 -13.70
CA LEU A 18 1.06 -18.86 -12.51
C LEU A 18 0.56 -20.22 -12.04
N ALA A 19 0.72 -20.56 -10.77
CA ALA A 19 0.33 -21.86 -10.24
C ALA A 19 -0.16 -21.83 -8.80
N THR A 20 -1.02 -22.80 -8.46
CA THR A 20 -1.24 -23.25 -7.07
C THR A 20 -0.32 -24.44 -6.83
N ILE A 21 0.41 -24.46 -5.73
CA ILE A 21 1.43 -25.49 -5.46
C ILE A 21 1.17 -26.13 -4.09
N ILE A 22 0.84 -27.43 -4.06
CA ILE A 22 0.76 -28.22 -2.82
C ILE A 22 2.06 -28.98 -2.57
N GLU A 23 2.59 -29.63 -3.60
CA GLU A 23 3.89 -30.30 -3.55
C GLU A 23 4.58 -30.13 -4.91
N TYR A 24 5.76 -29.54 -4.90
CA TYR A 24 6.70 -29.57 -6.01
C TYR A 24 7.96 -30.33 -5.56
N PRO A 25 8.11 -31.60 -5.96
CA PRO A 25 9.21 -32.45 -5.51
C PRO A 25 10.59 -31.87 -5.81
N ILE A 26 11.59 -32.42 -5.13
CA ILE A 26 12.98 -31.95 -5.24
C ILE A 26 13.53 -32.03 -6.68
N HIS A 27 13.94 -30.89 -7.23
CA HIS A 27 14.45 -30.74 -8.59
C HIS A 27 15.40 -29.53 -8.69
N TRP A 28 15.97 -29.29 -9.89
CA TRP A 28 16.70 -28.06 -10.19
C TRP A 28 16.53 -27.67 -11.65
N LYS A 29 16.76 -26.39 -11.94
CA LYS A 29 16.69 -25.81 -13.29
C LYS A 29 17.93 -24.96 -13.55
N ASP A 30 18.27 -24.82 -14.82
CA ASP A 30 19.39 -23.98 -15.27
C ASP A 30 18.88 -22.61 -15.66
N CYS A 31 18.28 -21.95 -14.67
CA CYS A 31 17.69 -20.62 -14.77
C CYS A 31 17.67 -19.96 -13.41
N ILE A 32 17.65 -18.63 -13.38
CA ILE A 32 17.31 -17.89 -12.17
C ILE A 32 15.78 -17.88 -12.08
N GLN A 33 15.22 -18.31 -10.95
CA GLN A 33 13.78 -18.24 -10.72
C GLN A 33 13.45 -17.29 -9.59
N ILE A 34 12.37 -16.54 -9.76
CA ILE A 34 11.79 -15.73 -8.69
C ILE A 34 10.38 -16.25 -8.44
N LEU A 35 10.16 -16.74 -7.22
CA LEU A 35 8.86 -17.15 -6.73
C LEU A 35 8.22 -15.94 -6.06
N PHE A 36 6.99 -15.60 -6.45
CA PHE A 36 6.24 -14.48 -5.88
C PHE A 36 4.86 -14.95 -5.42
N VAL A 37 4.64 -14.92 -4.11
CA VAL A 37 3.37 -15.34 -3.51
C VAL A 37 2.34 -14.22 -3.61
N LEU A 38 1.38 -14.36 -4.52
CA LEU A 38 0.31 -13.39 -4.75
C LEU A 38 -0.86 -13.57 -3.78
N LYS A 39 -1.03 -14.78 -3.24
CA LYS A 39 -2.05 -15.13 -2.26
C LYS A 39 -1.66 -16.40 -1.52
N GLY A 40 -1.98 -16.47 -0.24
CA GLY A 40 -1.76 -17.67 0.58
C GLY A 40 -0.32 -17.84 1.01
N THR A 41 0.10 -19.07 1.32
CA THR A 41 1.45 -19.36 1.82
C THR A 41 2.10 -20.57 1.16
N ILE A 42 3.43 -20.58 1.07
CA ILE A 42 4.23 -21.74 0.64
C ILE A 42 5.49 -21.88 1.52
N GLU A 43 6.05 -23.08 1.57
CA GLU A 43 7.37 -23.37 2.14
C GLU A 43 8.32 -23.79 1.02
N VAL A 44 9.41 -23.05 0.85
CA VAL A 44 10.44 -23.33 -0.15
C VAL A 44 11.66 -23.89 0.56
N SER A 45 12.05 -25.12 0.22
CA SER A 45 13.29 -25.72 0.72
C SER A 45 14.36 -25.62 -0.36
N ILE A 46 15.41 -24.84 -0.11
CA ILE A 46 16.60 -24.74 -0.98
C ILE A 46 17.75 -25.41 -0.23
N ASP A 47 18.36 -26.41 -0.85
CA ASP A 47 19.39 -27.25 -0.24
C ASP A 47 19.02 -27.85 1.12
N ASN A 48 19.51 -27.27 2.23
CA ASN A 48 19.25 -27.73 3.60
C ASN A 48 18.45 -26.73 4.45
N GLU A 49 18.07 -25.59 3.88
CA GLU A 49 17.29 -24.55 4.54
C GLU A 49 15.84 -24.58 4.04
N THR A 50 14.92 -24.01 4.82
CA THR A 50 13.51 -23.95 4.46
C THR A 50 12.96 -22.60 4.87
N PHE A 51 12.38 -21.92 3.89
CA PHE A 51 11.89 -20.55 3.97
C PHE A 51 10.36 -20.57 3.85
N PRO A 52 9.62 -20.19 4.90
CA PRO A 52 8.21 -19.91 4.76
C PRO A 52 8.04 -18.59 3.99
N LEU A 53 7.10 -18.55 3.06
CA LEU A 53 6.73 -17.35 2.30
C LEU A 53 5.23 -17.11 2.43
N GLU A 54 4.90 -15.88 2.78
CA GLU A 54 3.54 -15.35 2.88
C GLU A 54 3.19 -14.43 1.71
N GLU A 55 1.95 -13.93 1.69
CA GLU A 55 1.48 -13.02 0.65
C GLU A 55 2.38 -11.78 0.53
N LYS A 56 2.73 -11.40 -0.70
CA LYS A 56 3.66 -10.32 -1.09
C LYS A 56 5.15 -10.64 -0.95
N GLU A 57 5.53 -11.81 -0.43
CA GLU A 57 6.92 -12.22 -0.29
C GLU A 57 7.47 -12.93 -1.54
N LEU A 58 8.79 -12.83 -1.68
CA LEU A 58 9.58 -13.30 -2.81
C LEU A 58 10.70 -14.23 -2.36
N GLU A 59 11.03 -15.22 -3.17
CA GLU A 59 12.25 -16.02 -3.01
C GLU A 59 12.97 -16.15 -4.35
N ILE A 60 14.29 -15.94 -4.34
CA ILE A 60 15.14 -16.12 -5.52
C ILE A 60 15.83 -17.48 -5.44
N ILE A 61 15.66 -18.30 -6.46
CA ILE A 61 16.35 -19.57 -6.64
C ILE A 61 17.39 -19.38 -7.74
N ASN A 62 18.67 -19.54 -7.41
CA ASN A 62 19.76 -19.35 -8.35
C ASN A 62 19.88 -20.52 -9.35
N ALA A 63 20.59 -20.25 -10.45
CA ALA A 63 20.78 -21.25 -11.49
C ALA A 63 21.46 -22.50 -10.95
N ASN A 64 20.84 -23.66 -11.18
CA ASN A 64 21.28 -24.97 -10.73
C ASN A 64 21.23 -25.21 -9.20
N GLU A 65 20.51 -24.39 -8.43
CA GLU A 65 20.16 -24.73 -7.04
C GLU A 65 19.10 -25.83 -6.97
N VAL A 66 19.24 -26.72 -5.99
CA VAL A 66 18.31 -27.82 -5.77
C VAL A 66 17.27 -27.39 -4.77
N TYR A 67 16.00 -27.43 -5.15
CA TYR A 67 14.90 -26.97 -4.31
C TYR A 67 13.64 -27.84 -4.41
N SER A 68 12.74 -27.67 -3.45
CA SER A 68 11.37 -28.20 -3.46
C SER A 68 10.41 -27.19 -2.85
N ILE A 69 9.12 -27.27 -3.21
CA ILE A 69 8.08 -26.39 -2.68
C ILE A 69 6.98 -27.23 -2.04
N ARG A 70 6.45 -26.79 -0.90
CA ARG A 70 5.32 -27.42 -0.23
C ARG A 70 4.33 -26.37 0.24
N SER A 71 3.05 -26.72 0.31
CA SER A 71 2.05 -25.88 0.96
C SER A 71 0.95 -26.72 1.59
N GLN A 72 0.44 -26.24 2.72
CA GLN A 72 -0.80 -26.72 3.32
C GLN A 72 -2.02 -25.88 2.91
N ASP A 73 -1.80 -24.75 2.23
CA ASP A 73 -2.86 -23.86 1.75
C ASP A 73 -3.24 -24.21 0.30
N PRO A 74 -4.41 -24.83 0.05
CA PRO A 74 -4.85 -25.16 -1.30
C PRO A 74 -5.28 -23.96 -2.15
N ALA A 75 -5.39 -22.77 -1.56
CA ALA A 75 -5.78 -21.54 -2.25
C ALA A 75 -4.58 -20.64 -2.60
N ASN A 76 -3.34 -21.12 -2.40
CA ASN A 76 -2.15 -20.34 -2.71
C ASN A 76 -2.06 -20.02 -4.20
N ILE A 77 -1.56 -18.83 -4.54
CA ILE A 77 -1.32 -18.40 -5.91
C ILE A 77 0.11 -17.87 -5.98
N VAL A 78 0.94 -18.56 -6.76
CA VAL A 78 2.37 -18.29 -6.88
C VAL A 78 2.69 -17.95 -8.33
N LEU A 79 3.27 -16.78 -8.55
CA LEU A 79 3.85 -16.40 -9.82
C LEU A 79 5.32 -16.86 -9.87
N ILE A 80 5.69 -17.56 -10.93
CA ILE A 80 7.02 -18.12 -11.14
C ILE A 80 7.62 -17.44 -12.37
N LEU A 81 8.56 -16.52 -12.14
CA LEU A 81 9.36 -15.91 -13.20
C LEU A 81 10.64 -16.72 -13.35
N SER A 82 10.92 -17.23 -14.56
CA SER A 82 12.15 -17.94 -14.89
C SER A 82 12.95 -17.14 -15.92
N ILE A 83 14.22 -16.89 -15.64
CA ILE A 83 15.11 -16.04 -16.44
C ILE A 83 16.30 -16.87 -16.94
N ASP A 84 16.58 -16.77 -18.24
CA ASP A 84 17.77 -17.38 -18.84
C ASP A 84 19.05 -16.66 -18.36
N PRO A 85 19.95 -17.33 -17.63
CA PRO A 85 21.20 -16.74 -17.17
C PRO A 85 22.09 -16.29 -18.35
N GLY A 86 21.92 -16.91 -19.52
CA GLY A 86 22.61 -16.51 -20.75
C GLY A 86 22.23 -15.11 -21.24
N PHE A 87 21.10 -14.55 -20.80
CA PHE A 87 20.77 -13.15 -21.04
C PHE A 87 21.76 -12.23 -20.32
N PHE A 88 22.05 -12.51 -19.05
CA PHE A 88 22.97 -11.71 -18.25
C PHE A 88 24.40 -11.84 -18.76
N GLU A 89 24.80 -13.00 -19.31
CA GLU A 89 26.13 -13.21 -19.92
C GLU A 89 26.44 -12.22 -21.06
N LYS A 90 25.42 -11.70 -21.75
CA LYS A 90 25.60 -10.68 -22.79
C LYS A 90 26.13 -9.35 -22.23
N TYR A 91 25.82 -9.06 -20.97
CA TYR A 91 26.13 -7.78 -20.32
C TYR A 91 27.21 -7.93 -19.24
N TYR A 92 27.35 -9.12 -18.67
CA TYR A 92 28.29 -9.42 -17.60
C TYR A 92 28.87 -10.83 -17.77
N THR A 93 30.17 -10.93 -18.02
CA THR A 93 30.83 -12.20 -18.38
C THR A 93 30.75 -13.28 -17.30
N ASP A 94 30.46 -12.88 -16.07
CA ASP A 94 30.47 -13.74 -14.89
C ASP A 94 29.04 -14.01 -14.36
N ALA A 95 28.01 -13.69 -15.14
CA ALA A 95 26.64 -13.67 -14.66
C ALA A 95 26.09 -15.02 -14.18
N ARG A 96 26.57 -16.13 -14.74
CA ARG A 96 26.19 -17.49 -14.29
C ARG A 96 26.74 -17.84 -12.91
N GLU A 97 27.69 -17.08 -12.40
CA GLU A 97 28.38 -17.31 -11.13
C GLU A 97 27.90 -16.35 -10.04
N VAL A 98 26.94 -15.47 -10.37
CA VAL A 98 26.32 -14.55 -9.44
C VAL A 98 25.19 -15.25 -8.70
N PHE A 99 25.23 -15.16 -7.36
CA PHE A 99 24.17 -15.64 -6.48
C PHE A 99 23.41 -14.46 -5.88
N PHE A 100 22.10 -14.57 -5.91
CA PHE A 100 21.17 -13.62 -5.30
C PHE A 100 20.50 -14.27 -4.09
N TYR A 101 20.30 -13.49 -3.04
CA TYR A 101 19.67 -13.93 -1.79
C TYR A 101 18.57 -12.94 -1.39
N THR A 102 17.47 -13.49 -0.90
CA THR A 102 16.34 -12.76 -0.32
C THR A 102 16.32 -12.93 1.19
N ASN A 103 15.91 -11.90 1.91
CA ASN A 103 15.70 -11.97 3.36
C ASN A 103 14.37 -12.66 3.60
N SER A 104 14.44 -13.97 3.68
CA SER A 104 13.30 -14.86 3.92
C SER A 104 13.39 -15.51 5.29
N ALA A 105 14.19 -14.94 6.19
CA ALA A 105 14.18 -15.28 7.60
C ALA A 105 12.82 -14.87 8.19
N ALA A 106 12.28 -15.70 9.09
CA ALA A 106 10.97 -15.54 9.73
C ALA A 106 10.86 -14.34 10.69
N GLU A 107 11.31 -13.16 10.26
CA GLU A 107 11.11 -11.87 10.91
C GLU A 107 9.90 -11.19 10.26
N GLU A 108 8.92 -10.75 11.08
CA GLU A 108 7.77 -9.98 10.57
C GLU A 108 8.25 -8.75 9.77
N ASN A 109 7.71 -8.59 8.56
CA ASN A 109 8.00 -7.47 7.64
C ASN A 109 9.40 -7.49 6.98
N ALA A 110 10.07 -8.65 6.89
CA ALA A 110 11.42 -8.77 6.31
C ALA A 110 11.53 -8.26 4.86
N GLN A 111 10.43 -8.18 4.10
CA GLN A 111 10.39 -7.78 2.69
C GLN A 111 9.58 -6.50 2.39
N GLU A 112 9.43 -5.62 3.38
CA GLU A 112 8.76 -4.30 3.22
C GLU A 112 9.72 -3.20 2.72
N GLU A 113 11.02 -3.46 2.62
CA GLU A 113 11.99 -2.48 2.10
C GLU A 113 11.75 -2.13 0.62
N GLU A 114 12.12 -0.90 0.23
CA GLU A 114 11.99 -0.36 -1.14
C GLU A 114 12.59 -1.29 -2.22
N LYS A 115 13.70 -1.96 -1.90
CA LYS A 115 14.35 -2.90 -2.82
C LYS A 115 13.42 -4.07 -3.22
N TYR A 116 12.55 -4.54 -2.33
CA TYR A 116 11.58 -5.58 -2.67
C TYR A 116 10.40 -5.00 -3.45
N TYR A 117 9.95 -3.79 -3.09
CA TYR A 117 8.89 -3.09 -3.84
C TYR A 117 9.26 -2.92 -5.31
N GLU A 118 10.47 -2.44 -5.60
CA GLU A 118 10.96 -2.28 -6.97
C GLU A 118 11.12 -3.62 -7.70
N LEU A 119 11.55 -4.69 -7.01
CA LEU A 119 11.60 -6.02 -7.60
C LEU A 119 10.19 -6.53 -7.97
N ARG A 120 9.20 -6.39 -7.09
CA ARG A 120 7.79 -6.74 -7.36
C ARG A 120 7.23 -5.96 -8.55
N LYS A 121 7.60 -4.68 -8.66
CA LYS A 121 7.24 -3.83 -9.80
C LYS A 121 7.83 -4.30 -11.12
N TYR A 122 9.11 -4.65 -11.15
CA TYR A 122 9.72 -5.21 -12.36
C TYR A 122 9.07 -6.53 -12.79
N ILE A 123 8.83 -7.44 -11.85
CA ILE A 123 8.13 -8.71 -12.11
C ILE A 123 6.72 -8.45 -12.67
N SER A 124 6.01 -7.48 -12.09
CA SER A 124 4.67 -7.10 -12.51
C SER A 124 4.63 -6.54 -13.94
N ILE A 125 5.57 -5.67 -14.28
CA ILE A 125 5.69 -5.10 -15.63
C ILE A 125 6.06 -6.19 -16.64
N LEU A 126 6.99 -7.08 -16.32
CA LEU A 126 7.38 -8.20 -17.19
C LEU A 126 6.18 -9.13 -17.46
N LEU A 127 5.39 -9.45 -16.42
CA LEU A 127 4.15 -10.21 -16.61
C LEU A 127 3.18 -9.47 -17.52
N TYR A 128 2.91 -8.20 -17.23
CA TYR A 128 1.95 -7.42 -17.99
C TYR A 128 2.36 -7.35 -19.47
N GLU A 129 3.62 -7.11 -19.78
CA GLU A 129 4.11 -7.06 -21.15
C GLU A 129 4.02 -8.41 -21.88
N ALA A 130 4.37 -9.50 -21.19
CA ALA A 130 4.27 -10.85 -21.75
C ALA A 130 2.82 -11.24 -22.07
N VAL A 131 1.87 -10.70 -21.30
CA VAL A 131 0.44 -10.96 -21.41
C VAL A 131 -0.26 -10.03 -22.41
N ALA A 132 -0.06 -8.72 -22.29
CA ALA A 132 -0.74 -7.69 -23.07
C ALA A 132 -0.26 -7.67 -24.52
N LYS A 133 1.02 -8.00 -24.74
CA LYS A 133 1.65 -8.07 -26.07
C LYS A 133 1.34 -6.85 -26.95
N ILE A 134 1.47 -5.66 -26.35
CA ILE A 134 1.36 -4.39 -27.06
C ILE A 134 2.53 -4.30 -28.07
N ASP A 135 2.38 -3.54 -29.15
CA ASP A 135 3.46 -3.31 -30.13
C ASP A 135 4.80 -2.98 -29.45
N ASP A 136 5.87 -3.69 -29.84
CA ASP A 136 7.22 -3.63 -29.24
C ASP A 136 7.32 -4.17 -27.79
N TYR A 137 6.41 -5.08 -27.36
CA TYR A 137 6.49 -5.72 -26.03
C TYR A 137 7.80 -6.47 -25.79
N GLU A 138 8.42 -7.04 -26.84
CA GLU A 138 9.69 -7.75 -26.73
C GLU A 138 10.81 -6.82 -26.28
N ASP A 139 10.89 -5.62 -26.89
CA ASP A 139 11.86 -4.58 -26.52
C ASP A 139 11.64 -4.10 -25.08
N LYS A 140 10.38 -3.98 -24.64
CA LYS A 140 10.08 -3.59 -23.25
C LYS A 140 10.38 -4.68 -22.24
N ILE A 141 10.17 -5.94 -22.58
CA ILE A 141 10.60 -7.05 -21.74
C ILE A 141 12.11 -7.01 -21.58
N GLU A 142 12.87 -6.83 -22.66
CA GLU A 142 14.34 -6.73 -22.59
C GLU A 142 14.81 -5.51 -21.76
N GLU A 143 14.18 -4.34 -21.94
CA GLU A 143 14.46 -3.13 -21.15
C GLU A 143 14.25 -3.37 -19.65
N TYR A 144 13.09 -3.91 -19.27
CA TYR A 144 12.74 -4.14 -17.87
C TYR A 144 13.52 -5.30 -17.24
N LEU A 145 13.88 -6.31 -18.04
CA LEU A 145 14.77 -7.38 -17.60
C LEU A 145 16.18 -6.84 -17.30
N LEU A 146 16.67 -5.90 -18.09
CA LEU A 146 17.96 -5.23 -17.84
C LEU A 146 17.91 -4.37 -16.56
N LYS A 147 16.81 -3.64 -16.34
CA LYS A 147 16.60 -2.87 -15.10
C LYS A 147 16.54 -3.80 -13.88
N MET A 148 15.78 -4.88 -13.98
CA MET A 148 15.70 -5.88 -12.92
C MET A 148 17.06 -6.54 -12.66
N MET A 149 17.83 -6.86 -13.70
CA MET A 149 19.20 -7.39 -13.55
C MET A 149 20.08 -6.41 -12.76
N TYR A 150 20.08 -5.13 -13.12
CA TYR A 150 20.85 -4.11 -12.39
C TYR A 150 20.40 -4.00 -10.93
N HIS A 151 19.09 -4.07 -10.69
CA HIS A 151 18.50 -4.04 -9.35
C HIS A 151 18.94 -5.25 -8.50
N LEU A 152 18.88 -6.46 -9.08
CA LEU A 152 19.34 -7.69 -8.43
C LEU A 152 20.82 -7.59 -8.05
N LEU A 153 21.66 -7.08 -8.95
CA LEU A 153 23.10 -6.91 -8.72
C LEU A 153 23.43 -5.94 -7.57
N ASN A 154 22.65 -4.88 -7.40
CA ASN A 154 22.93 -3.87 -6.37
C ASN A 154 22.31 -4.19 -5.00
N HIS A 155 21.21 -4.94 -4.97
CA HIS A 155 20.41 -5.07 -3.75
C HIS A 155 20.25 -6.51 -3.24
N PHE A 156 20.44 -7.51 -4.11
CA PHE A 156 20.20 -8.92 -3.78
C PHE A 156 21.46 -9.78 -3.93
N HIS A 157 22.55 -9.20 -4.41
CA HIS A 157 23.81 -9.92 -4.56
C HIS A 157 24.31 -10.39 -3.19
N TYR A 158 24.76 -11.65 -3.10
CA TYR A 158 25.16 -12.32 -1.86
C TYR A 158 26.15 -11.56 -0.97
N LEU A 159 26.94 -10.66 -1.57
CA LEU A 159 27.90 -9.80 -0.88
C LEU A 159 27.24 -8.78 0.07
N PHE A 160 25.93 -8.55 -0.04
CA PHE A 160 25.18 -7.60 0.78
C PHE A 160 24.30 -8.29 1.84
N TYR A 161 24.26 -9.63 1.90
CA TYR A 161 23.27 -10.39 2.67
C TYR A 161 23.66 -10.63 4.15
N GLU A 162 24.96 -10.67 4.48
CA GLU A 162 25.42 -10.83 5.87
C GLU A 162 26.30 -9.66 6.35
N GLY A 163 25.66 -8.62 6.88
CA GLY A 163 26.23 -7.82 7.96
C GLY A 163 26.80 -6.44 7.61
N GLU A 164 26.35 -5.47 8.40
CA GLU A 164 26.94 -4.15 8.69
C GLU A 164 28.44 -4.03 8.32
N GLY A 165 28.77 -3.11 7.40
CA GLY A 165 30.12 -2.57 7.27
C GLY A 165 30.93 -2.95 6.03
N LEU A 166 30.29 -3.17 4.87
CA LEU A 166 30.97 -3.04 3.57
C LEU A 166 30.55 -1.73 2.85
N GLU A 167 30.36 -0.65 3.60
CA GLU A 167 30.45 0.69 3.03
C GLU A 167 31.94 0.99 2.79
N ASP A 168 32.28 1.31 1.53
CA ASP A 168 33.53 1.95 1.05
C ASP A 168 34.72 1.12 0.49
N ASP A 169 34.60 -0.15 0.08
CA ASP A 169 35.73 -0.79 -0.64
C ASP A 169 35.32 -1.76 -1.78
N ASP A 170 34.99 -1.18 -2.94
CA ASP A 170 34.73 -1.90 -4.21
C ASP A 170 35.82 -2.94 -4.53
N GLU A 171 37.09 -2.66 -4.16
CA GLU A 171 38.22 -3.56 -4.41
C GLU A 171 38.14 -4.85 -3.58
N GLN A 172 37.57 -4.77 -2.36
CA GLN A 172 37.33 -5.95 -1.53
C GLN A 172 36.18 -6.78 -2.06
N LEU A 173 35.08 -6.15 -2.47
CA LEU A 173 33.92 -6.83 -3.06
C LEU A 173 34.30 -7.62 -4.32
N GLU A 174 35.03 -7.00 -5.25
CA GLU A 174 35.54 -7.70 -6.44
C GLU A 174 36.44 -8.88 -6.10
N ARG A 175 37.24 -8.77 -5.02
CA ARG A 175 38.13 -9.84 -4.56
C ARG A 175 37.35 -11.05 -4.05
N TYR A 176 36.28 -10.81 -3.31
CA TYR A 176 35.40 -11.89 -2.84
C TYR A 176 34.71 -12.60 -4.00
N HIS A 177 34.22 -11.84 -4.98
CA HIS A 177 33.63 -12.39 -6.20
C HIS A 177 34.63 -13.33 -6.90
N ARG A 178 35.89 -12.91 -7.09
CA ARG A 178 36.95 -13.77 -7.66
C ARG A 178 37.23 -15.02 -6.83
N ILE A 179 37.18 -14.93 -5.49
CA ILE A 179 37.39 -16.06 -4.58
C ILE A 179 36.28 -17.09 -4.72
N VAL A 180 35.01 -16.67 -4.64
CA VAL A 180 33.85 -17.57 -4.77
C VAL A 180 33.84 -18.20 -6.15
N LYS A 181 33.98 -17.39 -7.20
CA LYS A 181 34.14 -17.85 -8.59
C LYS A 181 35.23 -18.89 -8.75
N TYR A 182 36.40 -18.67 -8.15
CA TYR A 182 37.50 -19.61 -8.23
C TYR A 182 37.14 -20.94 -7.58
N LEU A 183 36.52 -20.92 -6.40
CA LEU A 183 36.10 -22.12 -5.69
C LEU A 183 35.02 -22.88 -6.45
N SER A 184 33.97 -22.21 -6.93
CA SER A 184 32.88 -22.81 -7.71
C SER A 184 33.36 -23.39 -9.05
N ASN A 185 34.38 -22.82 -9.69
CA ASN A 185 34.93 -23.37 -10.93
C ASN A 185 35.98 -24.47 -10.72
N ASN A 186 36.56 -24.58 -9.52
CA ASN A 186 37.68 -25.48 -9.25
C ASN A 186 37.41 -26.48 -8.12
N TYR A 187 36.17 -26.61 -7.64
CA TYR A 187 35.85 -27.47 -6.50
C TYR A 187 36.28 -28.92 -6.70
N MET A 188 36.23 -29.43 -7.92
CA MET A 188 36.63 -30.80 -8.27
C MET A 188 38.14 -31.03 -8.09
N ASN A 189 38.94 -29.96 -8.13
CA ASN A 189 40.39 -30.03 -8.07
C ASN A 189 40.92 -29.90 -6.63
N LYS A 190 42.21 -30.20 -6.43
CA LYS A 190 42.89 -29.91 -5.17
C LYS A 190 43.10 -28.40 -5.05
N VAL A 191 42.29 -27.76 -4.22
CA VAL A 191 42.34 -26.31 -3.95
C VAL A 191 42.86 -26.08 -2.54
N SER A 192 43.95 -25.31 -2.41
CA SER A 192 44.49 -24.94 -1.10
C SER A 192 44.33 -23.45 -0.81
N LEU A 193 44.15 -23.13 0.47
CA LEU A 193 44.07 -21.74 0.95
C LEU A 193 45.33 -20.94 0.60
N GLN A 194 46.50 -21.60 0.60
CA GLN A 194 47.79 -20.97 0.27
C GLN A 194 47.87 -20.56 -1.19
N GLU A 195 47.45 -21.43 -2.11
CA GLU A 195 47.40 -21.10 -3.54
C GLU A 195 46.40 -19.98 -3.82
N LEU A 196 45.22 -20.02 -3.18
CA LEU A 196 44.22 -18.97 -3.35
C LEU A 196 44.69 -17.64 -2.77
N ALA A 197 45.32 -17.65 -1.59
CA ALA A 197 45.90 -16.44 -1.00
C ALA A 197 46.98 -15.84 -1.89
N HIS A 198 47.85 -16.67 -2.47
CA HIS A 198 48.88 -16.21 -3.41
C HIS A 198 48.27 -15.62 -4.70
N LYS A 199 47.18 -16.19 -5.22
CA LYS A 199 46.47 -15.66 -6.40
C LYS A 199 45.87 -14.29 -6.15
N GLU A 200 45.36 -14.04 -4.94
CA GLU A 200 44.75 -12.77 -4.54
C GLU A 200 45.75 -11.80 -3.87
N TYR A 201 47.06 -12.09 -3.93
CA TYR A 201 48.12 -11.27 -3.30
C TYR A 201 47.91 -11.05 -1.78
N LEU A 202 47.37 -12.05 -1.08
CA LEU A 202 47.06 -12.04 0.35
C LEU A 202 47.94 -13.02 1.14
N SER A 203 48.03 -12.79 2.45
CA SER A 203 48.51 -13.83 3.37
C SER A 203 47.41 -14.85 3.62
N SER A 204 47.77 -16.13 3.80
CA SER A 204 46.80 -17.20 4.10
C SER A 204 46.05 -16.94 5.41
N GLN A 205 46.69 -16.32 6.40
CA GLN A 205 46.04 -15.94 7.66
C GLN A 205 44.93 -14.90 7.44
N TYR A 206 45.22 -13.87 6.66
CA TYR A 206 44.24 -12.81 6.35
C TYR A 206 43.07 -13.37 5.55
N LEU A 207 43.35 -14.16 4.50
CA LEU A 207 42.29 -14.79 3.70
C LEU A 207 41.42 -15.74 4.53
N SER A 208 42.02 -16.53 5.43
CA SER A 208 41.25 -17.44 6.31
C SER A 208 40.33 -16.68 7.26
N TYR A 209 40.81 -15.58 7.86
CA TYR A 209 40.03 -14.74 8.75
C TYR A 209 38.87 -14.09 7.99
N LYS A 210 39.17 -13.52 6.82
CA LYS A 210 38.17 -12.86 5.98
C LYS A 210 37.09 -13.82 5.49
N ILE A 211 37.45 -15.00 4.99
CA ILE A 211 36.46 -16.01 4.56
C ILE A 211 35.53 -16.39 5.72
N LYS A 212 36.10 -16.63 6.91
CA LYS A 212 35.30 -17.00 8.09
C LYS A 212 34.35 -15.90 8.54
N ASN A 213 34.79 -14.64 8.51
CA ASN A 213 33.95 -13.52 8.91
C ASN A 213 32.85 -13.19 7.89
N THR A 214 33.09 -13.45 6.60
CA THR A 214 32.19 -13.01 5.52
C THR A 214 31.21 -14.11 5.12
N LEU A 215 31.60 -15.38 5.23
CA LEU A 215 30.78 -16.53 4.82
C LEU A 215 30.33 -17.37 6.02
N GLY A 216 30.63 -16.97 7.26
CA GLY A 216 30.39 -17.75 8.48
C GLY A 216 31.22 -19.04 8.64
N TYR A 217 31.81 -19.57 7.56
CA TYR A 217 32.51 -20.85 7.50
C TYR A 217 34.01 -20.69 7.22
N GLY A 218 34.84 -21.62 7.71
CA GLY A 218 36.23 -21.69 7.29
C GLY A 218 36.39 -22.11 5.83
N PHE A 219 37.50 -21.73 5.18
CA PHE A 219 37.78 -22.07 3.77
C PHE A 219 37.52 -23.53 3.38
N ASN A 220 37.99 -24.47 4.19
CA ASN A 220 37.79 -25.90 3.90
C ASN A 220 36.33 -26.32 4.13
N GLU A 221 35.63 -25.71 5.07
CA GLU A 221 34.21 -26.00 5.32
C GLU A 221 33.39 -25.53 4.13
N TYR A 222 33.59 -24.29 3.69
CA TYR A 222 32.93 -23.73 2.51
C TYR A 222 33.22 -24.51 1.22
N LEU A 223 34.49 -24.86 0.95
CA LEU A 223 34.82 -25.71 -0.20
C LEU A 223 34.13 -27.08 -0.13
N ASN A 224 34.06 -27.71 1.04
CA ASN A 224 33.41 -29.00 1.18
C ASN A 224 31.88 -28.91 1.10
N GLN A 225 31.31 -27.75 1.45
CA GLN A 225 29.90 -27.45 1.25
C GLN A 225 29.55 -27.42 -0.24
N ILE A 226 30.26 -26.62 -1.05
CA ILE A 226 30.08 -26.58 -2.53
C ILE A 226 30.14 -27.99 -3.12
N ARG A 227 31.13 -28.80 -2.70
CA ARG A 227 31.27 -30.19 -3.17
C ARG A 227 30.10 -31.09 -2.78
N VAL A 228 29.54 -30.89 -1.59
CA VAL A 228 28.39 -31.66 -1.09
C VAL A 228 27.12 -31.26 -1.85
N GLU A 229 26.89 -29.98 -2.07
CA GLU A 229 25.78 -29.45 -2.86
C GLU A 229 25.84 -29.99 -4.30
N GLU A 230 26.99 -29.88 -4.96
CA GLU A 230 27.22 -30.42 -6.32
C GLU A 230 27.04 -31.95 -6.39
N SER A 231 27.39 -32.66 -5.32
CA SER A 231 27.23 -34.11 -5.27
C SER A 231 25.76 -34.54 -5.28
N THR A 232 24.83 -33.71 -4.81
CA THR A 232 23.41 -34.02 -4.86
C THR A 232 22.97 -34.22 -6.30
N LYS A 233 23.35 -33.34 -7.22
CA LYS A 233 23.03 -33.41 -8.64
C LYS A 233 23.47 -34.75 -9.24
N LEU A 234 24.66 -35.22 -8.91
CA LEU A 234 25.17 -36.53 -9.36
C LEU A 234 24.45 -37.70 -8.67
N LEU A 235 24.13 -37.61 -7.38
CA LEU A 235 23.32 -38.60 -6.66
C LEU A 235 21.94 -38.76 -7.31
N LEU A 236 21.43 -37.65 -7.83
CA LEU A 236 20.08 -37.44 -8.31
C LEU A 236 19.90 -37.82 -9.79
N SER A 237 20.88 -37.49 -10.63
CA SER A 237 20.82 -37.65 -12.09
C SER A 237 21.55 -38.87 -12.63
N THR A 238 22.46 -39.50 -11.87
CA THR A 238 23.33 -40.58 -12.36
C THR A 238 23.19 -41.89 -11.57
N ASP A 239 23.69 -42.99 -12.16
CA ASP A 239 23.83 -44.30 -11.52
C ASP A 239 25.22 -44.54 -10.92
N LYS A 240 26.12 -43.54 -10.95
CA LYS A 240 27.47 -43.62 -10.41
C LYS A 240 27.44 -44.06 -8.94
N ASN A 241 28.36 -44.92 -8.52
CA ASN A 241 28.43 -45.33 -7.13
C ASN A 241 28.95 -44.18 -6.23
N ILE A 242 28.77 -44.29 -4.91
CA ILE A 242 29.13 -43.23 -3.96
C ILE A 242 30.64 -42.92 -3.99
N SER A 243 31.48 -43.88 -4.37
CA SER A 243 32.92 -43.68 -4.51
C SER A 243 33.26 -42.83 -5.73
N GLU A 244 32.65 -43.13 -6.87
CA GLU A 244 32.81 -42.37 -8.11
C GLU A 244 32.33 -40.92 -7.91
N ILE A 245 31.18 -40.72 -7.28
CA ILE A 245 30.66 -39.37 -7.00
C ILE A 245 31.60 -38.60 -6.08
N SER A 246 32.11 -39.24 -5.03
CA SER A 246 33.09 -38.63 -4.12
C SER A 246 34.33 -38.15 -4.87
N GLU A 247 34.79 -38.92 -5.86
CA GLU A 247 35.95 -38.58 -6.68
C GLU A 247 35.63 -37.44 -7.66
N ASP A 248 34.48 -37.51 -8.35
CA ASP A 248 34.04 -36.50 -9.31
C ASP A 248 33.89 -35.11 -8.66
N VAL A 249 33.36 -35.03 -7.43
CA VAL A 249 33.22 -33.77 -6.70
C VAL A 249 34.48 -33.36 -5.93
N GLY A 250 35.60 -34.08 -6.07
CA GLY A 250 36.91 -33.66 -5.56
C GLY A 250 37.19 -33.97 -4.08
N PHE A 251 36.44 -34.89 -3.44
CA PHE A 251 36.79 -35.37 -2.10
C PHE A 251 37.93 -36.39 -2.16
N SER A 252 38.90 -36.24 -1.25
CA SER A 252 40.07 -37.13 -1.19
C SER A 252 39.72 -38.60 -0.97
N HIS A 253 38.73 -38.88 -0.12
CA HIS A 253 38.22 -40.22 0.14
C HIS A 253 36.74 -40.21 0.55
N VAL A 254 36.04 -41.29 0.22
CA VAL A 254 34.60 -41.51 0.47
C VAL A 254 34.19 -41.29 1.93
N ARG A 255 35.05 -41.65 2.89
CA ARG A 255 34.75 -41.45 4.32
C ARG A 255 34.63 -39.97 4.68
N TYR A 256 35.44 -39.12 4.06
CA TYR A 256 35.43 -37.68 4.30
C TYR A 256 34.21 -37.02 3.65
N TYR A 257 33.88 -37.44 2.43
CA TYR A 257 32.63 -37.08 1.76
C TYR A 257 31.39 -37.43 2.59
N ASN A 258 31.27 -38.69 3.05
CA ASN A 258 30.14 -39.11 3.88
C ASN A 258 30.01 -38.32 5.17
N LYS A 259 31.14 -37.95 5.80
CA LYS A 259 31.14 -37.12 7.01
C LYS A 259 30.51 -35.76 6.73
N HIS A 260 31.00 -35.07 5.70
CA HIS A 260 30.54 -33.72 5.36
C HIS A 260 29.12 -33.69 4.81
N PHE A 261 28.75 -34.67 3.97
CA PHE A 261 27.37 -34.81 3.51
C PHE A 261 26.41 -35.01 4.69
N LYS A 262 26.80 -35.82 5.68
CA LYS A 262 25.98 -36.05 6.88
C LYS A 262 25.90 -34.82 7.78
N ILE A 263 26.95 -34.01 7.86
CA ILE A 263 26.92 -32.73 8.59
C ILE A 263 25.91 -31.79 7.93
N HIS A 264 25.90 -31.72 6.59
CA HIS A 264 25.12 -30.75 5.85
C HIS A 264 23.65 -31.16 5.65
N TYR A 265 23.37 -32.41 5.26
CA TYR A 265 22.01 -32.91 4.97
C TYR A 265 21.44 -33.87 6.02
N ASN A 266 22.10 -34.02 7.18
CA ASN A 266 21.69 -34.91 8.29
C ASN A 266 21.46 -36.40 7.93
N CYS A 267 21.93 -36.85 6.76
CA CYS A 267 21.83 -38.23 6.29
C CYS A 267 23.05 -38.62 5.44
N THR A 268 23.21 -39.90 5.10
CA THR A 268 24.30 -40.32 4.19
C THR A 268 23.91 -40.11 2.72
N PRO A 269 24.89 -39.90 1.80
CA PRO A 269 24.66 -39.83 0.36
C PRO A 269 23.78 -40.96 -0.20
N MET A 270 23.99 -42.19 0.30
CA MET A 270 23.21 -43.36 -0.11
C MET A 270 21.76 -43.28 0.38
N GLN A 271 21.54 -42.84 1.62
CA GLN A 271 20.20 -42.62 2.16
C GLN A 271 19.48 -41.50 1.40
N TYR A 272 20.17 -40.40 1.10
CA TYR A 272 19.65 -39.29 0.31
C TYR A 272 19.23 -39.74 -1.09
N ARG A 273 20.11 -40.46 -1.79
CA ARG A 273 19.78 -41.07 -3.09
C ARG A 273 18.56 -41.97 -2.98
N LYS A 274 18.52 -42.88 -2.00
CA LYS A 274 17.39 -43.82 -1.85
C LYS A 274 16.07 -43.11 -1.55
N LYS A 275 16.12 -42.01 -0.79
CA LYS A 275 14.95 -41.22 -0.40
C LYS A 275 14.35 -40.46 -1.58
N TYR A 276 15.21 -39.88 -2.43
CA TYR A 276 14.75 -38.90 -3.42
C TYR A 276 14.92 -39.34 -4.87
N LYS A 277 15.68 -40.39 -5.19
CA LYS A 277 15.83 -40.86 -6.57
C LYS A 277 14.61 -41.68 -6.98
N VAL A 278 13.76 -41.03 -7.77
CA VAL A 278 12.54 -41.58 -8.36
C VAL A 278 12.62 -41.49 -9.88
N SER A 279 11.79 -42.27 -10.59
CA SER A 279 11.68 -42.13 -12.05
C SER A 279 10.94 -40.86 -12.44
N ASP A 280 11.15 -40.35 -13.67
CA ASP A 280 10.49 -39.13 -14.15
C ASP A 280 8.95 -39.24 -14.08
N LYS A 281 8.41 -40.43 -14.39
CA LYS A 281 6.97 -40.72 -14.26
C LYS A 281 6.48 -40.72 -12.81
N GLU A 282 7.28 -41.23 -11.87
CA GLU A 282 6.92 -41.16 -10.44
C GLU A 282 6.97 -39.72 -9.93
N LEU A 283 7.92 -38.92 -10.42
CA LEU A 283 8.05 -37.50 -10.08
C LEU A 283 6.84 -36.68 -10.54
N GLU A 284 6.41 -36.87 -11.80
CA GLU A 284 5.18 -36.25 -12.33
C GLU A 284 3.95 -36.60 -11.49
N ASN A 285 3.87 -37.81 -10.94
CA ASN A 285 2.78 -38.23 -10.05
C ASN A 285 2.93 -37.69 -8.61
N MET A 286 4.13 -37.29 -8.20
CA MET A 286 4.38 -36.67 -6.90
C MET A 286 4.10 -35.16 -6.93
N ALA A 287 4.25 -34.52 -8.08
CA ALA A 287 3.93 -33.11 -8.27
C ALA A 287 2.41 -32.87 -8.16
N GLN A 288 2.02 -31.98 -7.24
CA GLN A 288 0.66 -31.53 -7.02
C GLN A 288 0.62 -30.03 -7.20
N LEU A 289 0.64 -29.59 -8.46
CA LEU A 289 0.54 -28.18 -8.83
C LEU A 289 -0.38 -28.01 -10.04
N THR A 290 -1.11 -26.89 -10.05
CA THR A 290 -2.07 -26.55 -11.12
C THR A 290 -1.68 -25.22 -11.72
N TYR A 291 -1.41 -25.20 -13.02
CA TYR A 291 -1.11 -23.96 -13.75
C TYR A 291 -2.39 -23.23 -14.17
N PHE A 292 -2.31 -21.91 -14.19
CA PHE A 292 -3.37 -21.00 -14.62
C PHE A 292 -2.88 -20.12 -15.77
N ASP A 293 -3.82 -19.45 -16.44
CA ASP A 293 -3.49 -18.37 -17.36
C ASP A 293 -2.82 -17.23 -16.57
N SER A 294 -1.64 -16.81 -17.01
CA SER A 294 -0.87 -15.74 -16.37
C SER A 294 -1.63 -14.39 -16.33
N ASN A 295 -2.64 -14.18 -17.17
CA ASN A 295 -3.59 -13.05 -17.06
C ASN A 295 -4.29 -12.97 -15.70
N ALA A 296 -4.51 -14.10 -15.04
CA ALA A 296 -5.18 -14.16 -13.74
C ALA A 296 -4.35 -13.55 -12.61
N ALA A 297 -3.05 -13.33 -12.80
CA ALA A 297 -2.19 -12.65 -11.83
C ALA A 297 -2.36 -11.12 -11.85
N ILE A 298 -2.83 -10.51 -12.95
CA ILE A 298 -2.86 -9.05 -13.08
C ILE A 298 -3.65 -8.34 -11.95
N PRO A 299 -4.82 -8.83 -11.47
CA PRO A 299 -5.52 -8.20 -10.35
C PRO A 299 -4.64 -7.99 -9.11
N TYR A 300 -3.82 -8.99 -8.77
CA TYR A 300 -2.89 -8.97 -7.63
C TYR A 300 -1.72 -8.01 -7.83
N LEU A 301 -1.44 -7.60 -9.07
CA LEU A 301 -0.29 -6.77 -9.43
C LEU A 301 -0.67 -5.33 -9.77
N THR A 302 -1.95 -4.98 -9.67
CA THR A 302 -2.47 -3.67 -10.10
C THR A 302 -1.72 -2.52 -9.43
N HIS A 303 -1.49 -2.63 -8.12
CA HIS A 303 -0.78 -1.63 -7.33
C HIS A 303 0.64 -1.34 -7.86
N TYR A 304 1.36 -2.36 -8.34
CA TYR A 304 2.70 -2.18 -8.90
C TYR A 304 2.72 -1.65 -10.34
N LEU A 305 1.57 -1.61 -11.01
CA LEU A 305 1.43 -1.24 -12.41
C LEU A 305 0.83 0.18 -12.61
N GLU A 306 0.42 0.86 -11.55
CA GLU A 306 -0.32 2.13 -11.63
C GLU A 306 0.48 3.20 -12.39
N ASP A 307 1.78 3.30 -12.10
CA ASP A 307 2.71 4.23 -12.73
C ASP A 307 3.30 3.74 -14.05
N TYR A 308 2.95 2.53 -14.51
CA TYR A 308 3.47 2.03 -15.77
C TYR A 308 2.72 2.63 -16.95
N ASP A 309 3.42 3.40 -17.79
CA ASP A 309 2.80 4.16 -18.89
C ASP A 309 2.03 3.29 -19.90
N ARG A 310 2.50 2.06 -20.17
CA ARG A 310 1.84 1.11 -21.08
C ARG A 310 0.74 0.30 -20.39
N TYR A 311 0.66 0.35 -19.06
CA TYR A 311 -0.49 -0.15 -18.32
C TYR A 311 -1.67 0.83 -18.52
N ASN A 312 -2.50 0.53 -19.51
CA ASN A 312 -3.65 1.34 -19.85
C ASN A 312 -4.81 1.07 -18.87
N TYR A 313 -4.75 1.75 -17.72
CA TYR A 313 -5.82 1.74 -16.72
C TYR A 313 -7.16 2.23 -17.30
N ASP A 314 -7.12 3.17 -18.24
CA ASP A 314 -8.30 3.87 -18.77
C ASP A 314 -9.27 2.97 -19.57
N ASN A 315 -8.81 1.79 -20.03
CA ASN A 315 -9.61 0.84 -20.80
C ASN A 315 -9.95 -0.46 -20.07
N ARG A 316 -9.44 -0.70 -18.84
CA ARG A 316 -9.81 -1.88 -18.06
C ARG A 316 -10.96 -1.55 -17.12
N ILE A 317 -12.09 -2.22 -17.33
CA ILE A 317 -13.21 -2.15 -16.41
C ILE A 317 -12.90 -3.06 -15.23
N ILE A 318 -12.64 -2.48 -14.06
CA ILE A 318 -12.49 -3.19 -12.79
C ILE A 318 -13.84 -3.82 -12.45
N LYS A 319 -13.90 -5.13 -12.29
CA LYS A 319 -15.13 -5.81 -11.91
C LYS A 319 -15.16 -5.99 -10.40
N ILE A 320 -16.24 -5.55 -9.77
CA ILE A 320 -16.47 -5.73 -8.34
C ILE A 320 -17.79 -6.48 -8.20
N ASP A 321 -17.72 -7.65 -7.58
CA ASP A 321 -18.88 -8.46 -7.25
C ASP A 321 -19.22 -8.23 -5.77
N ILE A 322 -20.44 -7.74 -5.51
CA ILE A 322 -20.92 -7.37 -4.18
C ILE A 322 -22.09 -8.27 -3.84
N ASP A 323 -21.92 -9.17 -2.88
CA ASP A 323 -23.02 -9.97 -2.33
C ASP A 323 -23.68 -9.26 -1.14
N LEU A 324 -24.94 -8.84 -1.32
CA LEU A 324 -25.69 -8.11 -0.29
C LEU A 324 -26.29 -8.98 0.82
N ASP A 325 -26.21 -10.31 0.67
CA ASP A 325 -26.59 -11.27 1.71
C ASP A 325 -25.43 -11.62 2.64
N ARG A 326 -24.23 -11.06 2.39
CA ARG A 326 -23.06 -11.27 3.23
C ARG A 326 -23.25 -10.61 4.60
N ASP A 327 -22.72 -11.27 5.63
CA ASP A 327 -22.69 -10.73 6.99
C ASP A 327 -21.81 -9.48 7.07
N CYS A 328 -22.10 -8.63 8.06
CA CYS A 328 -21.31 -7.45 8.39
C CYS A 328 -19.86 -7.86 8.71
N ILE A 329 -18.89 -7.22 8.05
CA ILE A 329 -17.46 -7.51 8.20
C ILE A 329 -16.72 -6.49 9.07
N ASP A 330 -17.24 -5.28 9.19
CA ASP A 330 -16.65 -4.17 9.94
C ASP A 330 -17.72 -3.10 10.26
N GLU A 331 -17.39 -2.13 11.10
CA GLU A 331 -18.24 -0.96 11.37
C GLU A 331 -17.59 0.32 10.80
N TYR A 332 -18.41 1.14 10.14
CA TYR A 332 -18.00 2.45 9.65
C TYR A 332 -18.43 3.55 10.64
N LYS A 333 -17.46 4.38 11.02
CA LYS A 333 -17.70 5.57 11.86
C LYS A 333 -17.84 6.80 10.98
N GLN A 334 -19.03 7.40 10.99
CA GLN A 334 -19.30 8.65 10.28
C GLN A 334 -18.48 9.83 10.84
N PRO A 335 -18.25 10.89 10.03
CA PRO A 335 -17.68 12.13 10.52
C PRO A 335 -18.56 12.74 11.62
N ASP A 336 -17.98 13.00 12.78
CA ASP A 336 -18.72 13.33 13.99
C ASP A 336 -18.20 14.58 14.71
N LEU A 337 -17.09 15.16 14.26
CA LEU A 337 -16.46 16.39 14.77
C LEU A 337 -16.08 17.35 13.64
N ILE A 338 -16.38 18.64 13.83
CA ILE A 338 -15.95 19.75 12.97
C ILE A 338 -15.28 20.85 13.81
N ASP A 339 -14.28 21.54 13.27
CA ASP A 339 -13.72 22.73 13.90
C ASP A 339 -14.50 23.97 13.46
N LEU A 340 -15.08 24.71 14.42
CA LEU A 340 -15.89 25.89 14.12
C LEU A 340 -15.06 27.15 13.85
N GLY A 341 -13.73 27.06 14.03
CA GLY A 341 -12.84 28.21 13.98
C GLY A 341 -12.97 29.09 15.22
N ASP A 342 -12.53 30.35 15.12
CA ASP A 342 -12.71 31.30 16.20
C ASP A 342 -14.20 31.64 16.42
N SER A 343 -14.63 31.59 17.68
CA SER A 343 -16.03 31.75 18.10
C SER A 343 -16.66 33.05 17.63
N TYR A 344 -15.89 34.14 17.50
CA TYR A 344 -16.47 35.42 17.05
C TYR A 344 -17.10 35.32 15.65
N LEU A 345 -16.64 34.39 14.80
CA LEU A 345 -17.19 34.15 13.47
C LEU A 345 -18.67 33.77 13.54
N LEU A 346 -19.07 33.03 14.58
CA LEU A 346 -20.47 32.61 14.78
C LEU A 346 -21.38 33.77 15.24
N LEU A 347 -20.84 34.96 15.52
CA LEU A 347 -21.64 36.17 15.72
C LEU A 347 -22.14 36.75 14.39
N GLU A 348 -21.51 36.40 13.28
CA GLU A 348 -21.90 36.80 11.93
C GLU A 348 -23.02 35.89 11.39
N GLU A 349 -24.06 36.50 10.81
CA GLU A 349 -25.21 35.75 10.30
C GLU A 349 -24.84 34.79 9.16
N GLU A 350 -23.89 35.16 8.31
CA GLU A 350 -23.45 34.35 7.17
C GLU A 350 -22.79 33.05 7.63
N ASN A 351 -21.92 33.09 8.64
CA ASN A 351 -21.26 31.91 9.20
C ASN A 351 -22.24 31.01 9.96
N ARG A 352 -23.24 31.58 10.65
CA ARG A 352 -24.31 30.76 11.25
C ARG A 352 -25.11 30.01 10.19
N ARG A 353 -25.43 30.65 9.06
CA ARG A 353 -26.11 29.97 7.93
C ARG A 353 -25.25 28.84 7.34
N ILE A 354 -23.93 29.02 7.27
CA ILE A 354 -23.00 27.94 6.89
C ILE A 354 -23.11 26.77 7.86
N LEU A 355 -23.09 27.02 9.18
CA LEU A 355 -23.18 25.95 10.17
C LEU A 355 -24.54 25.25 10.15
N GLU A 356 -25.63 25.99 9.99
CA GLU A 356 -26.98 25.44 9.79
C GLU A 356 -27.03 24.51 8.57
N GLU A 357 -26.40 24.91 7.47
CA GLU A 357 -26.32 24.11 6.25
C GLU A 357 -25.47 22.85 6.44
N ILE A 358 -24.32 22.96 7.11
CA ILE A 358 -23.48 21.82 7.49
C ILE A 358 -24.27 20.84 8.36
N GLN A 359 -24.99 21.33 9.36
CA GLN A 359 -25.77 20.47 10.26
C GLN A 359 -26.98 19.85 9.58
N ARG A 360 -27.58 20.53 8.60
CA ARG A 360 -28.66 19.94 7.80
C ARG A 360 -28.18 18.77 6.93
N GLU A 361 -26.98 18.87 6.36
CA GLU A 361 -26.50 17.93 5.33
C GLU A 361 -25.53 16.87 5.85
N ILE A 362 -24.67 17.20 6.82
CA ILE A 362 -23.58 16.34 7.31
C ILE A 362 -23.85 15.83 8.74
N LYS A 363 -24.49 16.66 9.59
CA LYS A 363 -24.90 16.30 10.97
C LYS A 363 -23.73 15.88 11.89
N PHE A 364 -22.72 16.74 12.04
CA PHE A 364 -21.68 16.48 13.04
C PHE A 364 -22.27 16.51 14.45
N SER A 365 -21.88 15.56 15.30
CA SER A 365 -22.33 15.51 16.70
C SER A 365 -21.62 16.51 17.61
N HIS A 366 -20.36 16.84 17.30
CA HIS A 366 -19.51 17.71 18.12
C HIS A 366 -18.91 18.84 17.29
N GLY A 367 -18.76 20.02 17.90
CA GLY A 367 -18.07 21.17 17.31
C GLY A 367 -16.94 21.63 18.22
N LEU A 368 -15.71 21.71 17.70
CA LEU A 368 -14.60 22.33 18.43
C LEU A 368 -14.80 23.85 18.43
N VAL A 369 -14.83 24.44 19.62
CA VAL A 369 -15.09 25.86 19.85
C VAL A 369 -13.81 26.52 20.35
N ASN A 370 -13.16 27.28 19.48
CA ASN A 370 -11.94 28.03 19.79
C ASN A 370 -12.26 29.50 20.07
N GLY A 371 -11.46 30.18 20.90
CA GLY A 371 -11.62 31.62 21.12
C GLY A 371 -12.88 32.04 21.89
N LEU A 372 -13.63 31.12 22.50
CA LEU A 372 -14.85 31.46 23.24
C LEU A 372 -14.60 32.42 24.40
N PHE A 373 -13.39 32.36 24.98
CA PHE A 373 -12.95 33.21 26.08
C PHE A 373 -12.07 34.40 25.66
N SER A 374 -12.01 34.71 24.36
CA SER A 374 -11.15 35.77 23.83
C SER A 374 -11.68 37.19 24.12
N GLU A 375 -10.84 38.20 23.92
CA GLU A 375 -11.25 39.61 24.06
C GLU A 375 -12.34 40.00 23.04
N ASP A 376 -12.38 39.37 21.87
CA ASP A 376 -13.39 39.61 20.83
C ASP A 376 -14.80 39.15 21.24
N MET A 377 -14.89 38.35 22.31
CA MET A 377 -16.15 37.93 22.92
C MET A 377 -16.69 38.92 23.96
N ASP A 378 -16.11 40.12 24.07
CA ASP A 378 -16.51 41.19 25.00
C ASP A 378 -16.51 40.73 26.48
N ILE A 379 -15.59 39.82 26.83
CA ILE A 379 -15.39 39.32 28.20
C ILE A 379 -14.61 40.38 29.00
N PHE A 380 -15.31 41.46 29.35
CA PHE A 380 -14.71 42.58 30.07
C PHE A 380 -14.63 42.33 31.57
N ARG A 381 -13.50 42.74 32.16
CA ARG A 381 -13.25 42.75 33.59
C ARG A 381 -13.72 44.09 34.18
N ASP A 382 -14.59 44.09 35.19
CA ASP A 382 -14.65 45.25 36.10
C ASP A 382 -13.30 45.38 36.84
N THR A 383 -12.93 46.60 37.23
CA THR A 383 -11.76 46.98 38.06
C THR A 383 -11.56 46.13 39.32
N ASN A 384 -12.55 45.33 39.74
CA ASN A 384 -12.51 44.43 40.89
C ASN A 384 -12.64 42.93 40.56
N HIS A 385 -12.61 42.51 39.29
CA HIS A 385 -12.81 41.11 38.86
C HIS A 385 -14.14 40.49 39.33
N LYS A 386 -15.22 41.28 39.44
CA LYS A 386 -16.51 40.84 40.02
C LYS A 386 -17.62 40.51 39.03
N PHE A 387 -17.45 40.85 37.76
CA PHE A 387 -18.47 40.69 36.75
C PHE A 387 -17.82 40.31 35.43
N ILE A 388 -18.33 39.25 34.82
CA ILE A 388 -17.97 38.78 33.48
C ILE A 388 -19.21 38.88 32.61
N ASN A 389 -19.05 39.42 31.40
CA ASN A 389 -20.13 39.53 30.43
C ASN A 389 -20.22 38.27 29.56
N TRP A 390 -21.28 37.50 29.74
CA TRP A 390 -21.50 36.24 29.01
C TRP A 390 -22.42 36.37 27.79
N THR A 391 -22.91 37.57 27.45
CA THR A 391 -23.96 37.77 26.43
C THR A 391 -23.63 37.16 25.07
N ARG A 392 -22.41 37.39 24.56
CA ARG A 392 -21.98 36.86 23.25
C ARG A 392 -21.74 35.35 23.30
N VAL A 393 -21.19 34.86 24.41
CA VAL A 393 -20.96 33.44 24.66
C VAL A 393 -22.28 32.68 24.72
N GLU A 394 -23.26 33.20 25.48
CA GLU A 394 -24.61 32.67 25.56
C GLU A 394 -25.27 32.61 24.18
N THR A 395 -25.15 33.68 23.37
CA THR A 395 -25.67 33.70 22.00
C THR A 395 -25.12 32.55 21.14
N ILE A 396 -23.81 32.24 21.27
CA ILE A 396 -23.18 31.14 20.53
C ILE A 396 -23.67 29.79 21.06
N LEU A 397 -23.64 29.59 22.38
CA LEU A 397 -24.04 28.32 22.98
C LEU A 397 -25.52 27.99 22.73
N ASP A 398 -26.40 28.98 22.81
CA ASP A 398 -27.82 28.84 22.45
C ASP A 398 -27.96 28.42 20.97
N PHE A 399 -27.19 29.06 20.09
CA PHE A 399 -27.20 28.73 18.67
C PHE A 399 -26.73 27.28 18.43
N LEU A 400 -25.61 26.85 19.02
CA LEU A 400 -25.13 25.47 18.92
C LEU A 400 -26.16 24.46 19.45
N LYS A 401 -26.82 24.81 20.57
CA LYS A 401 -27.91 24.01 21.13
C LYS A 401 -29.11 23.89 20.19
N THR A 402 -29.45 24.93 19.43
CA THR A 402 -30.53 24.84 18.41
C THR A 402 -30.21 23.87 17.26
N LEU A 403 -28.93 23.52 17.09
CA LEU A 403 -28.45 22.61 16.06
C LEU A 403 -28.17 21.19 16.60
N ASP A 404 -28.46 20.93 17.89
CA ASP A 404 -28.08 19.70 18.59
C ASP A 404 -26.56 19.40 18.47
N LEU A 405 -25.73 20.44 18.40
CA LEU A 405 -24.29 20.34 18.24
C LEU A 405 -23.59 20.50 19.59
N ILE A 406 -22.95 19.43 20.08
CA ILE A 406 -22.30 19.43 21.39
C ILE A 406 -20.97 20.20 21.30
N PRO A 407 -20.77 21.28 22.07
CA PRO A 407 -19.54 22.05 22.01
C PRO A 407 -18.41 21.35 22.76
N ILE A 408 -17.24 21.32 22.15
CA ILE A 408 -15.97 21.00 22.79
C ILE A 408 -15.21 22.31 22.91
N ILE A 409 -15.26 22.92 24.08
CA ILE A 409 -14.77 24.28 24.32
C ILE A 409 -13.30 24.22 24.71
N ASN A 410 -12.46 24.86 23.90
CA ASN A 410 -11.04 24.99 24.19
C ASN A 410 -10.82 25.96 25.36
N THR A 411 -10.23 25.47 26.44
CA THR A 411 -9.88 26.25 27.63
C THR A 411 -8.37 26.43 27.82
N GLU A 412 -7.57 26.18 26.78
CA GLU A 412 -6.12 26.40 26.82
C GLU A 412 -5.81 27.89 27.07
N GLU A 413 -4.86 28.17 27.96
CA GLU A 413 -4.46 29.53 28.37
C GLU A 413 -5.57 30.38 29.03
N VAL A 414 -6.71 29.80 29.40
CA VAL A 414 -7.79 30.51 30.11
C VAL A 414 -7.55 30.52 31.62
N GLU A 415 -7.73 31.69 32.25
CA GLU A 415 -7.59 31.84 33.70
C GLU A 415 -8.69 31.07 34.45
N GLN A 416 -8.32 30.24 35.44
CA GLN A 416 -9.25 29.31 36.13
C GLN A 416 -10.53 29.98 36.65
N TYR A 417 -10.47 31.21 37.19
CA TYR A 417 -11.67 31.86 37.71
C TYR A 417 -12.70 32.19 36.62
N ILE A 418 -12.27 32.36 35.36
CA ILE A 418 -13.16 32.57 34.21
C ILE A 418 -13.91 31.26 33.92
N ILE A 419 -13.20 30.14 33.97
CA ILE A 419 -13.77 28.80 33.80
C ILE A 419 -14.76 28.51 34.93
N ASP A 420 -14.40 28.82 36.17
CA ASP A 420 -15.27 28.62 37.34
C ASP A 420 -16.56 29.46 37.24
N ASP A 421 -16.44 30.74 36.85
CA ASP A 421 -17.60 31.64 36.67
C ASP A 421 -18.47 31.22 35.49
N PHE A 422 -17.86 30.82 34.37
CA PHE A 422 -18.54 30.24 33.20
C PHE A 422 -19.37 29.03 33.62
N THR A 423 -18.72 28.07 34.30
CA THR A 423 -19.35 26.82 34.74
C THR A 423 -20.52 27.14 35.67
N HIS A 424 -20.31 28.04 36.63
CA HIS A 424 -21.37 28.46 37.55
C HIS A 424 -22.55 29.15 36.83
N TYR A 425 -22.26 30.06 35.91
CA TYR A 425 -23.28 30.81 35.19
C TYR A 425 -24.12 29.89 34.31
N PHE A 426 -23.48 29.07 33.47
CA PHE A 426 -24.17 28.25 32.47
C PHE A 426 -24.78 26.96 33.03
N SER A 427 -24.26 26.42 34.15
CA SER A 427 -24.93 25.32 34.85
C SER A 427 -26.33 25.71 35.35
N ASN A 428 -26.54 27.00 35.69
CA ASN A 428 -27.86 27.49 36.08
C ASN A 428 -28.82 27.69 34.89
N ILE A 429 -28.29 27.84 33.68
CA ILE A 429 -29.08 28.10 32.46
C ILE A 429 -29.47 26.79 31.77
N TYR A 430 -28.56 25.82 31.73
CA TYR A 430 -28.73 24.61 30.93
C TYR A 430 -29.21 23.36 31.70
N GLU A 431 -29.48 23.45 33.01
CA GLU A 431 -30.12 22.42 33.87
C GLU A 431 -29.52 20.98 33.84
N GLU A 432 -28.25 20.74 33.47
CA GLU A 432 -27.61 19.40 33.49
C GLU A 432 -26.11 19.42 33.86
N ASP A 433 -25.59 18.25 34.28
CA ASP A 433 -24.19 17.92 34.67
C ASP A 433 -23.16 18.03 33.49
N ASP A 434 -23.57 18.57 32.32
CA ASP A 434 -22.86 18.52 31.03
C ASP A 434 -21.91 19.69 30.74
N ILE A 435 -22.00 20.82 31.46
CA ILE A 435 -21.14 22.00 31.18
C ILE A 435 -19.67 21.70 31.46
N GLU A 436 -19.38 20.91 32.49
CA GLU A 436 -18.02 20.45 32.77
C GLU A 436 -17.51 19.49 31.68
N GLU A 437 -18.39 18.73 31.02
CA GLU A 437 -18.02 17.83 29.92
C GLU A 437 -17.71 18.58 28.62
N TRP A 438 -18.35 19.74 28.41
CA TRP A 438 -18.05 20.63 27.28
C TRP A 438 -16.66 21.27 27.41
N LEU A 439 -16.18 21.47 28.64
CA LEU A 439 -14.88 22.05 28.93
C LEU A 439 -13.79 20.98 28.78
N ASN A 440 -13.24 20.84 27.58
CA ASN A 440 -12.20 19.87 27.30
C ASN A 440 -10.91 20.54 26.86
N THR A 441 -9.81 20.20 27.54
CA THR A 441 -8.45 20.65 27.20
C THR A 441 -7.76 19.78 26.16
N LYS A 442 -8.35 18.64 25.77
CA LYS A 442 -7.71 17.63 24.93
C LYS A 442 -8.66 17.03 23.91
N ALA A 443 -8.72 17.66 22.73
CA ALA A 443 -9.30 17.06 21.54
C ALA A 443 -8.71 15.65 21.25
N GLU A 444 -7.53 15.30 21.78
CA GLU A 444 -6.88 13.98 21.71
C GLU A 444 -7.79 12.79 22.07
N ASP A 445 -8.79 12.95 22.96
CA ASP A 445 -9.74 11.89 23.33
C ASP A 445 -10.53 11.35 22.14
N PHE A 446 -10.66 12.20 21.12
CA PHE A 446 -11.34 11.89 19.88
C PHE A 446 -10.43 11.32 18.79
N LYS A 447 -9.12 11.16 19.09
CA LYS A 447 -8.04 10.86 18.15
C LYS A 447 -8.13 11.65 16.83
N PRO A 448 -8.38 12.98 16.88
CA PRO A 448 -8.49 13.79 15.69
C PRO A 448 -7.12 13.95 15.05
N TYR A 449 -7.15 14.03 13.74
CA TYR A 449 -6.02 14.39 12.94
C TYR A 449 -6.31 15.76 12.32
N PHE A 450 -5.60 16.76 12.83
CA PHE A 450 -5.68 18.15 12.38
C PHE A 450 -4.61 18.38 11.33
N PRO A 451 -4.99 18.71 10.09
CA PRO A 451 -4.02 19.11 9.09
C PRO A 451 -3.25 20.36 9.56
N PRO A 452 -1.94 20.46 9.26
CA PRO A 452 -1.14 21.62 9.60
C PRO A 452 -1.81 22.96 9.28
N ASN A 453 -1.81 23.88 10.24
CA ASN A 453 -2.34 25.23 10.05
C ASN A 453 -1.36 26.09 9.22
N ARG A 454 -1.27 25.75 7.93
CA ARG A 454 -0.46 26.41 6.91
C ARG A 454 -1.29 26.55 5.64
N LEU A 455 -1.19 27.69 4.99
CA LEU A 455 -1.86 27.90 3.72
C LEU A 455 -1.33 26.92 2.68
N SER A 456 -2.24 26.24 2.00
CA SER A 456 -1.92 25.44 0.84
C SER A 456 -3.02 25.53 -0.20
N ALA A 457 -2.64 25.92 -1.42
CA ALA A 457 -3.53 25.93 -2.57
C ALA A 457 -4.19 24.55 -2.82
N MET A 458 -3.60 23.45 -2.35
CA MET A 458 -4.18 22.10 -2.51
C MET A 458 -5.48 21.92 -1.72
N GLN A 459 -5.65 22.63 -0.59
CA GLN A 459 -6.84 22.55 0.26
C GLN A 459 -8.11 23.05 -0.45
N ASP A 460 -7.96 23.93 -1.46
CA ASP A 460 -9.06 24.42 -2.27
C ASP A 460 -9.49 23.43 -3.37
N THR A 461 -8.67 22.41 -3.65
CA THR A 461 -8.83 21.57 -4.84
C THR A 461 -9.52 20.24 -4.56
N ILE A 462 -9.86 19.52 -5.64
CA ILE A 462 -10.40 18.17 -5.59
C ILE A 462 -9.49 17.17 -4.84
N LEU A 463 -8.19 17.47 -4.64
CA LEU A 463 -7.26 16.60 -3.91
C LEU A 463 -7.71 16.29 -2.48
N MET A 464 -8.47 17.19 -1.85
CA MET A 464 -9.01 16.93 -0.52
C MET A 464 -10.02 15.79 -0.48
N VAL A 465 -10.66 15.46 -1.61
CA VAL A 465 -11.67 14.39 -1.67
C VAL A 465 -11.05 13.02 -1.36
N PRO A 466 -10.09 12.49 -2.15
CA PRO A 466 -9.47 11.21 -1.84
C PRO A 466 -8.71 11.23 -0.51
N TYR A 467 -8.11 12.37 -0.11
CA TYR A 467 -7.47 12.49 1.21
C TYR A 467 -8.45 12.23 2.36
N ILE A 468 -9.60 12.91 2.37
CA ILE A 468 -10.63 12.74 3.41
C ILE A 468 -11.22 11.33 3.35
N LEU A 469 -11.60 10.86 2.15
CA LEU A 469 -12.21 9.54 1.98
C LEU A 469 -11.27 8.43 2.43
N TYR A 470 -10.00 8.45 2.03
CA TYR A 470 -9.01 7.44 2.39
C TYR A 470 -8.73 7.42 3.90
N ASN A 471 -8.64 8.59 4.54
CA ASN A 471 -8.47 8.68 6.00
C ASN A 471 -9.64 8.04 6.76
N TYR A 472 -10.89 8.38 6.41
CA TYR A 472 -12.06 7.84 7.11
C TYR A 472 -12.31 6.36 6.77
N ILE A 473 -12.15 5.98 5.50
CA ILE A 473 -12.50 4.63 5.03
C ILE A 473 -11.38 3.65 5.35
N HIS A 474 -10.13 3.92 4.98
CA HIS A 474 -9.01 2.98 5.15
C HIS A 474 -8.28 3.12 6.48
N LEU A 475 -7.81 4.33 6.79
CA LEU A 475 -6.98 4.55 7.97
C LEU A 475 -7.79 4.61 9.27
N LYS A 476 -9.12 4.77 9.18
CA LYS A 476 -10.03 5.04 10.31
C LYS A 476 -9.59 6.26 11.13
N ASN A 477 -8.97 7.23 10.46
CA ASN A 477 -8.53 8.49 11.03
C ASN A 477 -9.60 9.54 10.85
N ARG A 478 -9.94 10.23 11.93
CA ARG A 478 -10.83 11.38 11.92
C ARG A 478 -10.06 12.61 11.45
N VAL A 479 -10.27 13.03 10.22
CA VAL A 479 -9.79 14.34 9.75
C VAL A 479 -10.71 15.42 10.31
N VAL A 480 -10.15 16.50 10.84
CA VAL A 480 -10.89 17.66 11.33
C VAL A 480 -10.43 18.91 10.57
N LEU A 481 -11.35 19.54 9.84
CA LEU A 481 -11.14 20.78 9.08
C LEU A 481 -11.98 21.91 9.67
N HIS A 482 -11.59 23.14 9.38
CA HIS A 482 -12.35 24.32 9.81
C HIS A 482 -13.66 24.41 9.02
N MET A 483 -14.67 25.00 9.63
CA MET A 483 -15.96 25.28 9.01
C MET A 483 -15.79 26.20 7.80
N THR A 484 -15.02 27.27 7.94
CA THR A 484 -14.76 28.29 6.92
C THR A 484 -13.30 28.68 6.93
N ASP A 485 -12.82 29.25 5.82
CA ASP A 485 -11.49 29.86 5.80
C ASP A 485 -11.46 31.09 6.68
N GLU A 486 -10.43 31.16 7.52
CA GLU A 486 -10.19 32.27 8.43
C GLU A 486 -9.12 33.20 7.88
N ILE A 487 -9.38 34.50 7.94
CA ILE A 487 -8.43 35.54 7.55
C ILE A 487 -7.90 36.19 8.83
N SER A 488 -6.66 35.88 9.19
CA SER A 488 -5.96 36.48 10.33
C SER A 488 -4.95 37.54 9.87
N LYS A 489 -4.48 38.38 10.80
CA LYS A 489 -3.53 39.47 10.51
C LYS A 489 -2.18 38.98 9.98
N ASP A 490 -1.83 37.73 10.27
CA ASP A 490 -0.53 37.14 9.91
C ASP A 490 -0.56 36.50 8.51
N ILE A 491 -1.73 36.43 7.88
CA ILE A 491 -1.91 35.86 6.54
C ILE A 491 -1.68 36.92 5.46
N ILE A 492 -0.76 36.64 4.54
CA ILE A 492 -0.57 37.47 3.33
C ILE A 492 -1.49 36.93 2.22
N LEU A 493 -2.57 37.67 1.95
CA LEU A 493 -3.54 37.32 0.90
C LEU A 493 -3.08 37.82 -0.47
N TYR A 494 -3.13 36.91 -1.45
CA TYR A 494 -2.95 37.21 -2.88
C TYR A 494 -4.24 37.01 -3.69
N ASN A 495 -5.30 36.52 -3.05
CA ASN A 495 -6.62 36.30 -3.62
C ASN A 495 -7.68 36.35 -2.50
N ASP A 496 -8.85 36.91 -2.76
CA ASP A 496 -9.89 37.11 -1.74
C ASP A 496 -10.81 35.87 -1.57
N THR A 497 -10.72 34.87 -2.45
CA THR A 497 -11.59 33.67 -2.43
C THR A 497 -10.80 32.39 -2.21
N PHE A 498 -9.74 32.17 -2.99
CA PHE A 498 -8.94 30.93 -2.95
C PHE A 498 -7.49 31.27 -2.64
N PHE A 499 -7.14 31.16 -1.36
CA PHE A 499 -5.79 31.41 -0.84
C PHE A 499 -5.23 30.20 -0.08
N GLY A 500 -5.90 29.05 -0.19
CA GLY A 500 -5.45 27.79 0.43
C GLY A 500 -5.74 27.68 1.91
N GLY A 501 -6.88 28.21 2.38
CA GLY A 501 -7.30 28.06 3.77
C GLY A 501 -7.88 26.66 4.06
N ALA A 502 -7.87 26.28 5.34
CA ALA A 502 -8.25 24.97 5.83
C ALA A 502 -9.76 24.78 6.05
N GLY A 503 -10.57 25.72 5.57
CA GLY A 503 -12.02 25.67 5.63
C GLY A 503 -12.62 24.67 4.63
N ILE A 504 -13.74 24.05 5.01
CA ILE A 504 -14.61 23.35 4.05
C ILE A 504 -15.49 24.31 3.25
N PHE A 505 -15.64 25.56 3.72
CA PHE A 505 -16.09 26.71 2.96
C PHE A 505 -14.95 27.71 2.75
N THR A 506 -15.01 28.47 1.65
CA THR A 506 -14.20 29.69 1.51
C THR A 506 -14.71 30.78 2.45
N SER A 507 -13.88 31.80 2.71
CA SER A 507 -14.23 32.95 3.55
C SER A 507 -15.43 33.76 3.02
N ASN A 508 -15.78 33.61 1.74
CA ASN A 508 -16.97 34.19 1.11
C ASN A 508 -18.07 33.14 0.82
N CYS A 509 -18.18 32.12 1.66
CA CYS A 509 -19.32 31.18 1.70
C CYS A 509 -19.51 30.29 0.46
N LEU A 510 -18.44 29.92 -0.24
CA LEU A 510 -18.49 28.91 -1.32
C LEU A 510 -18.09 27.53 -0.80
N LYS A 511 -18.87 26.50 -1.12
CA LYS A 511 -18.60 25.10 -0.75
C LYS A 511 -17.34 24.59 -1.47
N LYS A 512 -16.32 24.16 -0.73
CA LYS A 512 -15.13 23.53 -1.30
C LYS A 512 -15.35 22.04 -1.57
N PRO A 513 -14.50 21.38 -2.37
CA PRO A 513 -14.57 19.93 -2.57
C PRO A 513 -14.58 19.11 -1.27
N SER A 514 -13.87 19.57 -0.24
CA SER A 514 -13.84 18.95 1.09
C SER A 514 -15.21 18.89 1.77
N TYR A 515 -16.06 19.91 1.60
CA TYR A 515 -17.45 19.89 2.08
C TYR A 515 -18.22 18.71 1.47
N TYR A 516 -18.12 18.54 0.15
CA TYR A 516 -18.82 17.45 -0.54
C TYR A 516 -18.25 16.08 -0.16
N ALA A 517 -16.96 15.97 0.15
CA ALA A 517 -16.39 14.73 0.68
C ALA A 517 -17.05 14.33 2.02
N TYR A 518 -17.18 15.27 2.97
CA TYR A 518 -17.88 15.02 4.23
C TYR A 518 -19.37 14.71 4.03
N MET A 519 -20.06 15.45 3.15
CA MET A 519 -21.45 15.16 2.78
C MET A 519 -21.60 13.72 2.27
N LEU A 520 -20.73 13.28 1.35
CA LEU A 520 -20.78 11.92 0.81
C LEU A 520 -20.48 10.85 1.88
N LEU A 521 -19.57 11.10 2.81
CA LEU A 521 -19.28 10.20 3.94
C LEU A 521 -20.47 10.09 4.91
N SER A 522 -21.16 11.19 5.20
CA SER A 522 -22.33 11.21 6.10
C SER A 522 -23.52 10.39 5.58
N LEU A 523 -23.56 10.13 4.26
CA LEU A 523 -24.60 9.33 3.63
C LEU A 523 -24.37 7.82 3.74
N LEU A 524 -23.19 7.38 4.17
CA LEU A 524 -22.87 5.95 4.33
C LEU A 524 -23.54 5.36 5.57
N GLY A 525 -24.04 4.14 5.48
CA GLY A 525 -24.46 3.34 6.63
C GLY A 525 -23.30 2.91 7.52
N ASN A 526 -23.64 2.40 8.71
CA ASN A 526 -22.70 1.98 9.75
C ASN A 526 -22.23 0.51 9.59
N GLU A 527 -23.05 -0.37 9.03
CA GLU A 527 -22.69 -1.77 8.79
C GLU A 527 -21.87 -1.88 7.50
N VAL A 528 -20.62 -2.35 7.55
CA VAL A 528 -19.79 -2.59 6.35
C VAL A 528 -20.00 -4.01 5.85
N ILE A 529 -20.34 -4.16 4.57
CA ILE A 529 -20.59 -5.46 3.92
C ILE A 529 -19.41 -5.89 3.05
N ALA A 530 -18.80 -4.94 2.37
CA ALA A 530 -17.63 -5.16 1.54
C ALA A 530 -16.78 -3.89 1.51
N LYS A 531 -15.47 -4.06 1.42
CA LYS A 531 -14.51 -2.97 1.37
C LYS A 531 -13.23 -3.48 0.74
N ASP A 532 -12.59 -2.61 -0.04
CA ASP A 532 -11.25 -2.81 -0.60
C ASP A 532 -10.66 -1.42 -0.89
N ASP A 533 -9.42 -1.33 -1.36
CA ASP A 533 -8.66 -0.07 -1.47
C ASP A 533 -9.45 1.08 -2.14
N GLY A 534 -10.26 0.77 -3.15
CA GLY A 534 -10.98 1.75 -3.95
C GLY A 534 -12.48 1.86 -3.71
N TYR A 535 -13.03 1.14 -2.72
CA TYR A 535 -14.47 1.19 -2.45
C TYR A 535 -14.86 0.75 -1.03
N ILE A 536 -16.02 1.22 -0.59
CA ILE A 536 -16.72 0.70 0.58
C ILE A 536 -18.20 0.51 0.25
N VAL A 537 -18.75 -0.60 0.72
CA VAL A 537 -20.17 -0.94 0.68
C VAL A 537 -20.68 -1.00 2.09
N THR A 538 -21.62 -0.13 2.41
CA THR A 538 -22.27 -0.10 3.71
C THR A 538 -23.77 -0.34 3.59
N LYS A 539 -24.39 -0.60 4.73
CA LYS A 539 -25.83 -0.79 4.87
C LYS A 539 -26.35 0.04 6.03
N SER A 540 -27.54 0.56 5.81
CA SER A 540 -28.33 1.31 6.79
C SER A 540 -29.76 0.76 6.82
N GLU A 541 -30.61 1.36 7.65
CA GLU A 541 -32.04 1.03 7.69
C GLU A 541 -32.76 1.28 6.35
N TYR A 542 -32.25 2.19 5.52
CA TYR A 542 -32.86 2.57 4.24
C TYR A 542 -32.48 1.63 3.09
N GLY A 543 -31.34 0.96 3.18
CA GLY A 543 -30.80 0.14 2.10
C GLY A 543 -29.27 0.15 2.10
N TYR A 544 -28.68 0.10 0.90
CA TYR A 544 -27.23 -0.08 0.72
C TYR A 544 -26.58 1.16 0.14
N GLN A 545 -25.32 1.40 0.49
CA GLN A 545 -24.54 2.52 -0.01
C GLN A 545 -23.21 2.01 -0.56
N ILE A 546 -22.85 2.42 -1.77
CA ILE A 546 -21.61 2.00 -2.44
C ILE A 546 -20.82 3.24 -2.81
N MET A 547 -19.74 3.50 -2.08
CA MET A 547 -18.78 4.55 -2.38
C MET A 547 -17.63 3.97 -3.19
N LEU A 548 -17.34 4.58 -4.33
CA LEU A 548 -16.18 4.30 -5.17
C LEU A 548 -15.31 5.55 -5.22
N PHE A 549 -14.01 5.39 -5.06
CA PHE A 549 -13.07 6.51 -5.11
C PHE A 549 -11.71 6.03 -5.63
N ASN A 550 -10.79 6.96 -5.81
CA ASN A 550 -9.45 6.65 -6.29
C ASN A 550 -8.54 6.36 -5.08
N PRO A 551 -7.97 5.15 -4.95
CA PRO A 551 -7.34 4.67 -3.72
C PRO A 551 -5.91 5.19 -3.61
N THR A 552 -5.72 6.33 -2.98
CA THR A 552 -4.36 6.83 -2.77
C THR A 552 -4.28 7.55 -1.45
N GLU A 553 -3.29 7.15 -0.67
CA GLU A 553 -2.86 7.91 0.48
C GLU A 553 -2.21 9.20 -0.01
N ILE A 554 -2.87 10.33 0.27
CA ILE A 554 -2.27 11.64 0.01
C ILE A 554 -1.54 12.05 1.29
N ALA A 555 -0.22 11.94 1.26
CA ALA A 555 0.63 12.37 2.36
C ALA A 555 0.60 13.90 2.54
N GLU A 556 0.86 14.37 3.76
CA GLU A 556 0.88 15.81 4.07
C GLU A 556 1.88 16.59 3.22
N ASP A 557 3.03 16.00 2.93
CA ASP A 557 4.05 16.63 2.10
C ASP A 557 3.53 16.97 0.69
N VAL A 558 2.61 16.18 0.15
CA VAL A 558 1.88 16.47 -1.08
C VAL A 558 0.88 17.61 -0.87
N LEU A 559 0.06 17.54 0.20
CA LEU A 559 -0.92 18.57 0.49
C LEU A 559 -0.29 19.94 0.71
N TYR A 560 0.89 20.03 1.34
CA TYR A 560 1.55 21.31 1.65
C TYR A 560 2.67 21.67 0.65
N GLY A 561 2.71 21.00 -0.52
CA GLY A 561 3.58 21.39 -1.64
C GLY A 561 5.07 21.07 -1.46
N ASN A 562 5.42 20.23 -0.49
CA ASN A 562 6.77 19.69 -0.32
C ASN A 562 7.08 18.57 -1.34
N LYS A 563 6.03 17.92 -1.87
CA LYS A 563 6.10 16.95 -2.96
C LYS A 563 5.01 17.20 -4.00
N PRO A 564 5.25 16.88 -5.29
CA PRO A 564 4.18 16.91 -6.29
C PRO A 564 3.15 15.81 -5.99
N ALA A 565 1.88 16.08 -6.30
CA ALA A 565 0.84 15.05 -6.25
C ALA A 565 1.03 14.03 -7.37
N ASP A 566 0.86 12.75 -7.04
CA ASP A 566 0.91 11.67 -8.03
C ASP A 566 -0.20 11.82 -9.06
N LYS A 567 0.11 11.50 -10.32
CA LYS A 567 -0.86 11.58 -11.41
C LYS A 567 -1.85 10.43 -11.31
N MET A 568 -3.04 10.72 -10.78
CA MET A 568 -4.14 9.77 -10.83
C MET A 568 -4.71 9.60 -12.24
N LYS A 569 -4.99 8.35 -12.61
CA LYS A 569 -5.68 7.97 -13.86
C LYS A 569 -7.19 7.79 -13.62
N GLU A 570 -7.95 7.79 -14.72
CA GLU A 570 -9.39 7.51 -14.67
C GLU A 570 -9.62 6.01 -14.42
N ARG A 571 -10.57 5.67 -13.54
CA ARG A 571 -10.92 4.27 -13.23
C ARG A 571 -12.32 3.97 -13.74
N LYS A 572 -12.48 2.90 -14.52
CA LYS A 572 -13.81 2.38 -14.89
C LYS A 572 -14.12 1.16 -14.04
N VAL A 573 -15.28 1.15 -13.40
CA VAL A 573 -15.70 0.10 -12.48
C VAL A 573 -17.04 -0.47 -12.95
N SER A 574 -17.11 -1.79 -13.14
CA SER A 574 -18.34 -2.55 -13.34
C SER A 574 -18.72 -3.20 -12.02
N LEU A 575 -19.85 -2.79 -11.47
CA LEU A 575 -20.42 -3.35 -10.26
C LEU A 575 -21.43 -4.44 -10.64
N ASN A 576 -21.25 -5.64 -10.11
CA ASN A 576 -22.25 -6.70 -10.09
C ASN A 576 -22.76 -6.83 -8.66
N ILE A 577 -23.98 -6.36 -8.41
CA ILE A 577 -24.62 -6.40 -7.10
C ILE A 577 -25.53 -7.63 -7.07
N LEU A 578 -25.19 -8.61 -6.25
CA LEU A 578 -25.89 -9.88 -6.11
C LEU A 578 -26.96 -9.78 -5.02
N ASN A 579 -28.01 -10.59 -5.16
CA ASN A 579 -29.05 -10.79 -4.15
C ASN A 579 -29.85 -9.53 -3.78
N MET A 580 -30.20 -8.69 -4.76
CA MET A 580 -31.12 -7.55 -4.58
C MET A 580 -32.55 -8.05 -4.36
N LYS A 581 -32.94 -8.23 -3.09
CA LYS A 581 -34.24 -8.81 -2.68
C LYS A 581 -35.46 -7.91 -2.95
N HIS A 582 -35.28 -6.61 -2.87
CA HIS A 582 -36.34 -5.61 -3.03
C HIS A 582 -36.12 -4.73 -4.25
N ASP A 583 -37.20 -4.12 -4.75
CA ASP A 583 -37.09 -3.01 -5.69
C ASP A 583 -36.44 -1.82 -4.97
N PHE A 584 -35.77 -0.96 -5.73
CA PHE A 584 -34.94 0.09 -5.14
C PHE A 584 -34.94 1.37 -5.98
N GLN A 585 -34.75 2.49 -5.29
CA GLN A 585 -34.42 3.76 -5.90
C GLN A 585 -32.91 3.98 -5.80
N VAL A 586 -32.28 4.26 -6.94
CA VAL A 586 -30.88 4.64 -6.99
C VAL A 586 -30.75 6.16 -7.04
N THR A 587 -29.96 6.71 -6.12
CA THR A 587 -29.38 8.05 -6.26
C THR A 587 -27.88 7.89 -6.47
N LYS A 588 -27.35 8.44 -7.55
CA LYS A 588 -25.91 8.43 -7.84
C LYS A 588 -25.38 9.85 -7.76
N TYR A 589 -24.37 10.05 -6.91
CA TYR A 589 -23.57 11.27 -6.83
C TYR A 589 -22.23 11.07 -7.53
N THR A 590 -21.78 12.05 -8.30
CA THR A 590 -20.44 12.09 -8.91
C THR A 590 -19.74 13.39 -8.53
N LEU A 591 -18.56 13.28 -7.91
CA LEU A 591 -17.72 14.39 -7.44
C LEU A 591 -16.36 14.30 -8.12
N ASP A 592 -15.99 15.34 -8.88
CA ASP A 592 -14.71 15.44 -9.58
C ASP A 592 -14.39 16.91 -9.94
N ARG A 593 -13.35 17.16 -10.75
CA ARG A 593 -13.01 18.52 -11.20
C ARG A 593 -14.11 19.19 -12.02
N GLY A 594 -14.92 18.40 -12.74
CA GLY A 594 -16.07 18.87 -13.50
C GLY A 594 -17.29 19.17 -12.64
N PHE A 595 -17.49 18.42 -11.56
CA PHE A 595 -18.68 18.46 -10.69
C PHE A 595 -18.31 18.55 -9.21
N GLY A 596 -18.71 19.64 -8.54
CA GLY A 596 -18.43 19.86 -7.11
C GLY A 596 -17.09 20.53 -6.79
N SER A 597 -16.24 20.81 -7.80
CA SER A 597 -15.03 21.63 -7.62
C SER A 597 -15.23 23.09 -7.98
N VAL A 598 -15.53 23.91 -6.96
CA VAL A 598 -15.66 25.37 -7.13
C VAL A 598 -14.34 26.02 -7.55
N TYR A 599 -13.21 25.48 -7.09
CA TYR A 599 -11.88 25.95 -7.49
C TYR A 599 -11.64 25.77 -8.99
N ASP A 600 -11.94 24.60 -9.56
CA ASP A 600 -11.78 24.37 -10.99
C ASP A 600 -12.68 25.27 -11.85
N LYS A 601 -13.88 25.64 -11.35
CA LYS A 601 -14.74 26.62 -12.02
C LYS A 601 -14.19 28.03 -11.93
N TRP A 602 -13.62 28.42 -10.79
CA TRP A 602 -12.90 29.69 -10.64
C TRP A 602 -11.66 29.76 -11.54
N LEU A 603 -10.91 28.66 -11.72
CA LEU A 603 -9.84 28.58 -12.72
C LEU A 603 -10.37 28.87 -14.13
N ALA A 604 -11.53 28.34 -14.49
CA ALA A 604 -12.17 28.55 -15.78
C ALA A 604 -12.64 30.00 -16.00
N LEU A 605 -12.90 30.75 -14.93
CA LEU A 605 -13.15 32.20 -14.96
C LEU A 605 -11.85 33.03 -15.10
N ASN A 606 -10.72 32.38 -15.38
CA ASN A 606 -9.40 33.00 -15.48
C ASN A 606 -8.90 33.58 -14.15
N LYS A 607 -9.19 32.89 -13.04
CA LYS A 607 -8.63 33.17 -11.70
C LYS A 607 -8.79 34.62 -11.24
N PRO A 608 -10.01 35.18 -11.23
CA PRO A 608 -10.20 36.55 -10.77
C PRO A 608 -9.70 36.71 -9.32
N GLU A 609 -8.94 37.78 -9.06
CA GLU A 609 -8.49 38.13 -7.69
C GLU A 609 -9.69 38.39 -6.77
N ARG A 610 -10.76 38.96 -7.34
CA ARG A 610 -12.04 39.23 -6.69
C ARG A 610 -13.17 38.75 -7.59
N LEU A 611 -14.07 37.96 -7.03
CA LEU A 611 -15.30 37.58 -7.72
C LEU A 611 -16.28 38.75 -7.71
N ASP A 612 -16.88 39.02 -8.88
CA ASP A 612 -18.10 39.85 -8.93
C ASP A 612 -19.31 39.04 -8.46
N ASN A 613 -20.41 39.74 -8.17
CA ASN A 613 -21.63 39.11 -7.64
C ASN A 613 -22.21 38.07 -8.59
N ASP A 614 -22.21 38.34 -9.90
CA ASP A 614 -22.79 37.43 -10.90
C ASP A 614 -22.03 36.09 -10.96
N ASN A 615 -20.69 36.15 -10.99
CA ASN A 615 -19.85 34.95 -10.97
C ASN A 615 -19.91 34.25 -9.61
N TRP A 616 -19.98 34.99 -8.51
CA TRP A 616 -20.10 34.40 -7.18
C TRP A 616 -21.43 33.64 -7.03
N GLU A 617 -22.56 34.22 -7.45
CA GLU A 617 -23.87 33.56 -7.43
C GLU A 617 -23.85 32.31 -8.33
N LEU A 618 -23.23 32.39 -9.51
CA LEU A 618 -23.11 31.25 -10.40
C LEU A 618 -22.31 30.10 -9.76
N LEU A 619 -21.20 30.42 -9.10
CA LEU A 619 -20.38 29.44 -8.40
C LEU A 619 -21.13 28.82 -7.21
N LYS A 620 -21.86 29.64 -6.45
CA LYS A 620 -22.62 29.20 -5.28
C LYS A 620 -23.78 28.28 -5.62
N GLU A 621 -24.57 28.64 -6.64
CA GLU A 621 -25.83 27.94 -6.96
C GLU A 621 -25.63 26.70 -7.83
N TYR A 622 -24.61 26.69 -8.70
CA TYR A 622 -24.49 25.66 -9.75
C TYR A 622 -23.26 24.76 -9.62
N VAL A 623 -22.43 24.94 -8.59
CA VAL A 623 -21.25 24.08 -8.37
C VAL A 623 -21.49 23.10 -7.23
N HIS A 624 -22.05 21.96 -7.60
CA HIS A 624 -22.34 20.83 -6.73
C HIS A 624 -21.97 19.52 -7.43
N PRO A 625 -21.93 18.37 -6.73
CA PRO A 625 -21.80 17.06 -7.35
C PRO A 625 -22.90 16.82 -8.40
N ASP A 626 -22.61 16.05 -9.44
CA ASP A 626 -23.63 15.61 -10.39
C ASP A 626 -24.51 14.55 -9.73
N ILE A 627 -25.83 14.72 -9.81
CA ILE A 627 -26.80 13.85 -9.14
C ILE A 627 -27.77 13.29 -10.18
N SER A 628 -27.86 11.97 -10.22
CA SER A 628 -28.82 11.26 -11.08
C SER A 628 -29.66 10.28 -10.28
N PHE A 629 -30.92 10.11 -10.69
CA PHE A 629 -31.89 9.26 -10.02
C PHE A 629 -32.53 8.31 -11.01
N TYR A 630 -32.67 7.05 -10.64
CA TYR A 630 -33.38 6.06 -11.44
C TYR A 630 -33.90 4.91 -10.58
N TYR A 631 -34.88 4.18 -11.10
CA TYR A 631 -35.50 3.05 -10.42
C TYR A 631 -34.90 1.73 -10.91
N GLY A 632 -34.64 0.81 -9.98
CA GLY A 632 -34.18 -0.54 -10.23
C GLY A 632 -35.16 -1.59 -9.71
N LYS A 633 -35.41 -2.62 -10.50
CA LYS A 633 -36.19 -3.80 -10.06
C LYS A 633 -35.31 -4.77 -9.30
N ASN A 634 -35.91 -5.52 -8.39
CA ASN A 634 -35.27 -6.66 -7.76
C ASN A 634 -34.67 -7.62 -8.79
N SER A 635 -33.49 -8.15 -8.49
CA SER A 635 -32.75 -9.01 -9.41
C SER A 635 -31.78 -9.89 -8.64
N ILE A 636 -31.50 -11.08 -9.18
CA ILE A 636 -30.42 -11.94 -8.68
C ILE A 636 -29.07 -11.24 -8.87
N VAL A 637 -28.90 -10.53 -9.99
CA VAL A 637 -27.71 -9.73 -10.29
C VAL A 637 -28.15 -8.40 -10.89
N TYR A 638 -27.73 -7.30 -10.28
CA TYR A 638 -27.87 -5.95 -10.82
C TYR A 638 -26.51 -5.44 -11.28
N HIS A 639 -26.40 -5.07 -12.56
CA HIS A 639 -25.16 -4.61 -13.16
C HIS A 639 -25.20 -3.10 -13.41
N THR A 640 -24.17 -2.39 -12.99
CA THR A 640 -23.97 -0.97 -13.33
C THR A 640 -22.50 -0.65 -13.56
N VAL A 641 -22.23 0.42 -14.29
CA VAL A 641 -20.86 0.90 -14.56
C VAL A 641 -20.70 2.32 -14.05
N ALA A 642 -19.57 2.57 -13.39
CA ALA A 642 -19.15 3.89 -12.94
C ALA A 642 -17.78 4.24 -13.55
N THR A 643 -17.56 5.53 -13.75
CA THR A 643 -16.26 6.08 -14.11
C THR A 643 -15.87 7.06 -13.03
N ILE A 644 -14.72 6.83 -12.42
CA ILE A 644 -14.15 7.66 -11.36
C ILE A 644 -13.03 8.45 -12.00
N LYS A 645 -13.23 9.76 -12.15
CA LYS A 645 -12.20 10.69 -12.65
C LYS A 645 -11.02 10.76 -11.67
N PRO A 646 -9.85 11.24 -12.11
CA PRO A 646 -8.72 11.51 -11.21
C PRO A 646 -9.15 12.34 -9.99
N TYR A 647 -8.77 11.86 -8.79
CA TYR A 647 -9.15 12.44 -7.49
C TYR A 647 -10.66 12.53 -7.23
N GLY A 648 -11.50 11.89 -8.04
CA GLY A 648 -12.95 11.93 -7.89
C GLY A 648 -13.49 10.81 -7.01
N ALA A 649 -14.80 10.89 -6.77
CA ALA A 649 -15.58 9.89 -6.06
C ALA A 649 -16.98 9.73 -6.69
N VAL A 650 -17.55 8.54 -6.55
CA VAL A 650 -18.91 8.19 -6.98
C VAL A 650 -19.60 7.46 -5.84
N LEU A 651 -20.77 7.95 -5.43
CA LEU A 651 -21.61 7.30 -4.42
C LEU A 651 -22.91 6.82 -5.04
N PHE A 652 -23.26 5.56 -4.86
CA PHE A 652 -24.59 5.02 -5.12
C PHE A 652 -25.33 4.80 -3.81
N LEU A 653 -26.51 5.41 -3.66
CA LEU A 653 -27.49 5.08 -2.63
C LEU A 653 -28.56 4.18 -3.23
N LEU A 654 -28.70 2.97 -2.73
CA LEU A 654 -29.66 1.94 -3.16
C LEU A 654 -30.72 1.80 -2.07
N ASN A 655 -31.70 2.69 -2.06
CA ASN A 655 -32.76 2.71 -1.05
C ASN A 655 -33.86 1.73 -1.43
N ASN A 656 -34.25 0.86 -0.50
CA ASN A 656 -35.33 -0.10 -0.72
C ASN A 656 -36.67 0.63 -0.88
N VAL A 657 -37.43 0.27 -1.90
CA VAL A 657 -38.82 0.73 -2.06
C VAL A 657 -39.68 -0.15 -1.17
N LEU A 658 -40.20 0.43 -0.09
CA LEU A 658 -41.22 -0.22 0.74
C LEU A 658 -42.50 -0.34 -0.08
N ASN A 659 -42.91 -1.57 -0.39
CA ASN A 659 -44.19 -1.87 -1.05
C ASN A 659 -45.35 -1.83 -0.06
#